data_AF-A0A7C5L488-F1
#
_entry.id   AF-A0A7C5L488-F1
#
_cell.length_a   1.000
_cell.length_b   1.000
_cell.length_c   1.000
_cell.angle_alpha   90.00
_cell.angle_beta   90.00
_cell.angle_gamma   90.00
#
_symmetry.space_group_name_H-M   'P 1'
#
loop_
_entity.id
_entity.type
_entity.pdbx_description
1 polymer ?
#
loop_
_entity_poly.entity_id
_entity_poly.type
_entity_poly.pdbx_seq_one_letter_code
_entity_poly.pdbx_strand_id
1 'polypeptide(L)'
;SDCHSFVANGIVNHNTEAKLSRTALEMLEDIEKDTVDFVPNFDDSLTEPTVLPSRFPNLICNGTAGIAVGLATSIPPHNLREVGKALVELARNPSMTTEDLLGIIRGPDFPTGGILENFKDLKEIYETGRGVIQIRAKAHVEKVQGGREQIVVTEIPYQVNKSELIRKIADTVRSGKIKEISDIRDESDKEGIRIVIELKREAKGEKVLKKLYKHTQLRKGFPVNLVVLINGEPRLVGIREILREFIKHRLRVILNRTRYFLRKAEDRLHIVEGLLVALNNLDEVIESIRRSADTAQARAVLQDRFGLTEKQAQAVLDMRLQRLTSLEREKLRAEADDLLKKIDYYRKVVGSEEERVRIFIEETQQLVKRFGDPRRTFVEGLEEELKQGSLVVAVLENGRVMPVENMPEGEAPVINILDVPFTEGLFLVSNRGRVYWIAGSQALQGSRVNFRESGEKLVGAFIRERFADRLLLATRNGFIKKIPLVEFEYKAQGMKIIKLMEDDEVVGIAQSLDKSDILMFTRRGKVARFSVREIPPATPGTKGSQGIKVEEEDGVAGTRILRDEPFLLVVTPDGKVKRIYQQEIGVRNRGVKGVSVLGSARERLVDLIPLKEKVELLITTKSGKAFYDRITAEDIPLSKRSGLAKKRWDLEEGDEIHKIVVKSEGYGDEEDKGAD
;
A
#
# COMPACT_ATOMS: atom_id res chain seq x y z
N SER A 1 30.91 34.29 18.50
CA SER A 1 30.04 35.39 18.06
C SER A 1 28.77 35.35 18.90
N ASP A 2 28.56 36.39 19.67
CA ASP A 2 27.51 36.51 20.70
C ASP A 2 26.13 36.81 20.12
N CYS A 3 25.53 35.88 19.37
CA CYS A 3 24.12 35.97 18.95
C CYS A 3 23.55 34.58 18.61
N HIS A 4 23.15 33.80 19.62
CA HIS A 4 22.29 32.62 19.47
C HIS A 4 20.87 32.90 19.97
N SER A 5 20.35 34.07 19.65
CA SER A 5 18.98 34.47 19.96
C SER A 5 18.20 34.63 18.68
N PHE A 6 17.18 33.79 18.47
CA PHE A 6 16.17 34.02 17.43
C PHE A 6 14.82 34.26 18.06
N VAL A 7 14.02 35.12 17.42
CA VAL A 7 12.67 35.46 17.89
C VAL A 7 11.69 34.45 17.34
N ALA A 8 11.02 33.71 18.22
CA ALA A 8 9.90 32.86 17.87
C ALA A 8 8.68 33.32 18.67
N ASN A 9 7.57 33.63 17.98
CA ASN A 9 6.33 34.13 18.58
C ASN A 9 6.51 35.36 19.50
N GLY A 10 7.43 36.27 19.14
CA GLY A 10 7.71 37.48 19.93
C GLY A 10 8.55 37.26 21.19
N ILE A 11 9.10 36.07 21.40
CA ILE A 11 9.96 35.74 22.55
C ILE A 11 11.37 35.42 22.04
N VAL A 12 12.38 36.01 22.68
CA VAL A 12 13.79 35.71 22.43
C VAL A 12 14.11 34.35 23.05
N ASN A 13 14.47 33.38 22.21
CA ASN A 13 14.78 32.03 22.67
C ASN A 13 16.30 31.86 22.84
N HIS A 14 16.75 31.66 24.08
CA HIS A 14 18.17 31.50 24.41
C HIS A 14 18.62 30.03 24.53
N ASN A 15 17.68 29.09 24.56
CA ASN A 15 17.94 27.67 24.84
C ASN A 15 17.69 26.75 23.65
N THR A 16 17.12 27.28 22.56
CA THR A 16 16.81 26.49 21.36
C THR A 16 17.85 26.75 20.30
N GLU A 17 18.36 25.69 19.70
CA GLU A 17 19.24 25.75 18.53
C GLU A 17 18.48 25.31 17.28
N ALA A 18 18.78 25.92 16.14
CA ALA A 18 18.14 25.59 14.86
C ALA A 18 19.19 25.42 13.76
N LYS A 19 18.92 24.50 12.83
CA LYS A 19 19.70 24.31 11.61
C LYS A 19 18.80 23.88 10.46
N LEU A 20 19.25 24.12 9.23
CA LEU A 20 18.54 23.65 8.05
C LEU A 20 18.49 22.13 8.00
N SER A 21 17.32 21.59 7.66
CA SER A 21 17.15 20.17 7.39
C SER A 21 17.83 19.80 6.07
N ARG A 22 18.11 18.50 5.88
CA ARG A 22 18.64 18.01 4.59
C ARG A 22 17.70 18.30 3.42
N THR A 23 16.39 18.29 3.65
CA THR A 23 15.39 18.63 2.62
C THR A 23 15.37 20.11 2.29
N ALA A 24 15.61 21.00 3.27
CA ALA A 24 15.73 22.43 3.03
C ALA A 24 16.96 22.77 2.17
N LEU A 25 18.06 22.02 2.29
CA LEU A 25 19.23 22.20 1.42
C LEU A 25 18.91 21.91 -0.06
N GLU A 26 18.08 20.90 -0.35
CA GLU A 26 17.61 20.62 -1.73
C GLU A 26 16.69 21.74 -2.27
N MET A 27 16.11 22.55 -1.37
CA MET A 27 15.33 23.72 -1.79
C MET A 27 16.21 24.90 -2.23
N LEU A 28 17.42 24.98 -1.67
CA LEU A 28 18.40 26.06 -1.90
C LEU A 28 19.50 25.69 -2.89
N GLU A 29 19.54 24.44 -3.35
CA GLU A 29 20.55 23.98 -4.29
C GLU A 29 20.56 24.83 -5.57
N ASP A 30 21.76 25.16 -6.05
CA ASP A 30 22.01 25.97 -7.25
C ASP A 30 21.57 27.45 -7.19
N ILE A 31 21.24 27.98 -6.00
CA ILE A 31 20.83 29.39 -5.85
C ILE A 31 21.92 30.40 -6.28
N GLU A 32 23.19 30.07 -6.05
CA GLU A 32 24.37 30.88 -6.42
C GLU A 32 24.72 30.86 -7.93
N LYS A 33 23.91 30.20 -8.76
CA LYS A 33 24.20 29.95 -10.19
C LYS A 33 23.26 30.71 -11.13
N ASP A 34 22.85 31.91 -10.73
CA ASP A 34 21.91 32.78 -11.46
C ASP A 34 20.62 32.02 -11.86
N THR A 35 20.13 31.14 -11.00
CA THR A 35 19.00 30.26 -11.33
C THR A 35 17.64 30.91 -11.13
N VAL A 36 17.57 31.91 -10.24
CA VAL A 36 16.37 32.65 -9.84
C VAL A 36 16.68 34.13 -9.74
N ASP A 37 15.64 34.97 -9.85
CA ASP A 37 15.77 36.42 -9.78
C ASP A 37 15.86 36.88 -8.33
N PHE A 38 16.77 37.82 -8.08
CA PHE A 38 16.98 38.48 -6.81
C PHE A 38 16.46 39.92 -6.86
N VAL A 39 15.83 40.35 -5.77
CA VAL A 39 15.37 41.73 -5.56
C VAL A 39 16.06 42.32 -4.33
N PRO A 40 16.19 43.64 -4.22
CA PRO A 40 16.64 44.27 -2.99
C PRO A 40 15.72 43.91 -1.82
N ASN A 41 16.29 43.79 -0.63
CA ASN A 41 15.52 43.65 0.59
C ASN A 41 14.85 44.99 0.99
N PHE A 42 14.11 45.02 2.10
CA PHE A 42 13.30 46.18 2.50
C PHE A 42 14.06 47.50 2.71
N ASP A 43 15.38 47.48 2.91
CA ASP A 43 16.24 48.66 3.12
C ASP A 43 17.35 48.81 2.06
N ASP A 44 17.25 48.07 0.95
CA ASP A 44 18.21 48.04 -0.16
C ASP A 44 19.67 47.69 0.23
N SER A 45 19.91 47.17 1.45
CA SER A 45 21.27 46.81 1.91
C SER A 45 21.73 45.43 1.43
N LEU A 46 20.79 44.52 1.19
CA LEU A 46 21.01 43.14 0.77
C LEU A 46 20.06 42.78 -0.38
N THR A 47 20.26 41.61 -0.97
CA THR A 47 19.34 41.05 -1.96
C THR A 47 18.73 39.76 -1.45
N GLU A 48 17.49 39.49 -1.87
CA GLU A 48 16.75 38.28 -1.54
C GLU A 48 16.12 37.63 -2.79
N PRO A 49 16.05 36.30 -2.85
CA PRO A 49 15.46 35.60 -3.98
C PRO A 49 13.93 35.74 -3.97
N THR A 50 13.34 36.06 -5.11
CA THR A 50 11.87 36.13 -5.27
C THR A 50 11.19 34.75 -5.15
N VAL A 51 11.89 33.70 -5.60
CA VAL A 51 11.49 32.30 -5.52
C VAL A 51 12.73 31.44 -5.29
N LEU A 52 12.55 30.25 -4.69
CA LEU A 52 13.65 29.31 -4.52
C LEU A 52 13.82 28.41 -5.77
N PRO A 53 15.04 28.01 -6.14
CA PRO A 53 15.27 27.07 -7.25
C PRO A 53 14.52 25.74 -7.02
N SER A 54 14.47 25.33 -5.76
CA SER A 54 13.73 24.20 -5.17
C SER A 54 13.59 22.94 -6.01
N ARG A 55 14.43 21.93 -5.74
CA ARG A 55 14.22 20.57 -6.29
C ARG A 55 13.05 19.85 -5.63
N PHE A 56 12.77 20.16 -4.37
CA PHE A 56 11.69 19.55 -3.60
C PHE A 56 10.34 20.23 -3.90
N PRO A 57 9.27 19.48 -4.25
CA PRO A 57 7.94 20.04 -4.50
C PRO A 57 7.24 20.39 -3.18
N ASN A 58 7.74 21.44 -2.51
CA ASN A 58 7.39 21.78 -1.14
C ASN A 58 5.90 22.03 -0.92
N LEU A 59 5.26 22.76 -1.83
CA LEU A 59 3.86 23.19 -1.69
C LEU A 59 2.90 22.01 -1.51
N ILE A 60 3.09 20.94 -2.28
CA ILE A 60 2.20 19.77 -2.26
C ILE A 60 2.63 18.75 -1.20
N CYS A 61 3.94 18.59 -0.97
CA CYS A 61 4.44 17.62 0.00
C CYS A 61 4.20 18.05 1.45
N ASN A 62 4.47 19.31 1.79
CA ASN A 62 4.24 19.82 3.15
C ASN A 62 2.84 20.43 3.35
N GLY A 63 2.18 20.83 2.26
CA GLY A 63 0.92 21.55 2.33
C GLY A 63 1.09 22.98 2.86
N THR A 64 -0.01 23.70 2.97
CA THR A 64 -0.07 25.03 3.57
C THR A 64 -1.48 25.35 4.02
N ALA A 65 -1.61 26.21 5.01
CA ALA A 65 -2.88 26.81 5.40
C ALA A 65 -2.65 28.30 5.64
N GLY A 66 -3.50 29.14 5.05
CA GLY A 66 -3.34 30.59 5.14
C GLY A 66 -4.64 31.33 4.85
N ILE A 67 -4.81 32.49 5.48
CA ILE A 67 -5.94 33.39 5.26
C ILE A 67 -5.37 34.73 4.81
N ALA A 68 -5.87 35.23 3.69
CA ALA A 68 -5.59 36.56 3.16
C ALA A 68 -6.88 37.38 3.12
N VAL A 69 -6.81 38.64 2.69
CA VAL A 69 -7.99 39.51 2.59
C VAL A 69 -8.94 38.96 1.51
N GLY A 70 -10.08 38.39 1.94
CA GLY A 70 -11.09 37.81 1.05
C GLY A 70 -10.75 36.46 0.44
N LEU A 71 -9.61 35.86 0.77
CA LEU A 71 -9.14 34.58 0.23
C LEU A 71 -8.63 33.66 1.34
N ALA A 72 -8.77 32.36 1.16
CA ALA A 72 -8.17 31.36 2.04
C ALA A 72 -7.50 30.28 1.20
N THR A 73 -6.41 29.70 1.69
CA THR A 73 -5.75 28.55 1.08
C THR A 73 -5.62 27.44 2.11
N SER A 74 -5.87 26.21 1.69
CA SER A 74 -5.74 25.02 2.52
C SER A 74 -5.36 23.84 1.62
N ILE A 75 -4.07 23.54 1.61
CA ILE A 75 -3.45 22.51 0.79
C ILE A 75 -2.97 21.42 1.75
N PRO A 76 -3.49 20.19 1.64
CA PRO A 76 -3.05 19.11 2.51
C PRO A 76 -1.67 18.56 2.07
N PRO A 77 -0.88 17.97 2.98
CA PRO A 77 0.40 17.35 2.66
C PRO A 77 0.22 16.06 1.84
N HIS A 78 1.22 15.70 1.05
CA HIS A 78 1.22 14.51 0.17
C HIS A 78 2.54 13.75 0.25
N ASN A 79 2.48 12.45 -0.03
CA ASN A 79 3.64 11.59 0.01
C ASN A 79 4.63 11.91 -1.12
N LEU A 80 5.92 12.07 -0.79
CA LEU A 80 6.96 12.43 -1.77
C LEU A 80 7.14 11.37 -2.86
N ARG A 81 6.98 10.07 -2.56
CA ARG A 81 7.14 9.01 -3.57
C ARG A 81 6.03 9.06 -4.61
N GLU A 82 4.81 9.33 -4.18
CA GLU A 82 3.65 9.46 -5.06
C GLU A 82 3.76 10.73 -5.91
N VAL A 83 4.03 11.87 -5.28
CA VAL A 83 4.23 13.15 -5.99
C VAL A 83 5.39 13.06 -6.98
N GLY A 84 6.53 12.48 -6.57
CA GLY A 84 7.69 12.34 -7.43
C GLY A 84 7.42 11.42 -8.63
N LYS A 85 6.68 10.32 -8.44
CA LYS A 85 6.24 9.47 -9.55
C LYS A 85 5.28 10.22 -10.48
N ALA A 86 4.34 10.97 -9.93
CA ALA A 86 3.40 11.78 -10.72
C ALA A 86 4.11 12.87 -11.53
N LEU A 87 5.09 13.55 -10.95
CA LEU A 87 5.92 14.52 -11.67
C LEU A 87 6.70 13.90 -12.82
N VAL A 88 7.27 12.71 -12.64
CA VAL A 88 8.00 11.98 -13.69
C VAL A 88 7.07 11.58 -14.83
N GLU A 89 5.90 10.99 -14.53
CA GLU A 89 4.95 10.58 -15.56
C GLU A 89 4.33 11.78 -16.28
N LEU A 90 3.99 12.85 -15.55
CA LEU A 90 3.45 14.07 -16.14
C LEU A 90 4.48 14.82 -17.01
N ALA A 91 5.77 14.72 -16.68
CA ALA A 91 6.85 15.27 -17.52
C ALA A 91 7.06 14.46 -18.81
N ARG A 92 6.79 13.14 -18.79
CA ARG A 92 6.82 12.28 -19.99
C ARG A 92 5.57 12.45 -20.85
N ASN A 93 4.43 12.60 -20.22
CA ASN A 93 3.14 12.73 -20.87
C ASN A 93 2.37 13.95 -20.34
N PRO A 94 2.54 15.14 -20.96
CA PRO A 94 1.88 16.36 -20.51
C PRO A 94 0.35 16.30 -20.58
N SER A 95 -0.24 15.40 -21.38
CA SER A 95 -1.70 15.29 -21.56
C SER A 95 -2.41 14.45 -20.51
N MET A 96 -1.69 13.90 -19.51
CA MET A 96 -2.29 13.12 -18.42
C MET A 96 -3.49 13.83 -17.78
N THR A 97 -4.52 13.04 -17.52
CA THR A 97 -5.75 13.49 -16.87
C THR A 97 -5.58 13.48 -15.35
N THR A 98 -6.50 14.12 -14.63
CA THR A 98 -6.53 14.04 -13.16
C THR A 98 -6.80 12.62 -12.68
N GLU A 99 -7.53 11.82 -13.47
CA GLU A 99 -7.80 10.41 -13.19
C GLU A 99 -6.53 9.54 -13.25
N ASP A 100 -5.70 9.74 -14.27
CA ASP A 100 -4.39 9.08 -14.35
C ASP A 100 -3.50 9.45 -13.16
N LEU A 101 -3.58 10.72 -12.72
CA LEU A 101 -2.84 11.21 -11.55
C LEU A 101 -3.34 10.58 -10.24
N LEU A 102 -4.64 10.31 -10.09
CA LEU A 102 -5.20 9.61 -8.92
C LEU A 102 -4.73 8.15 -8.85
N GLY A 103 -4.45 7.52 -10.00
CA GLY A 103 -3.80 6.21 -10.05
C GLY A 103 -2.39 6.19 -9.43
N ILE A 104 -1.76 7.37 -9.28
CA ILE A 104 -0.42 7.53 -8.70
C ILE A 104 -0.49 8.16 -7.31
N ILE A 105 -1.15 9.31 -7.19
CA ILE A 105 -1.38 10.08 -5.96
C ILE A 105 -2.70 9.61 -5.37
N ARG A 106 -2.61 8.76 -4.34
CA ARG A 106 -3.78 8.08 -3.74
C ARG A 106 -4.64 9.00 -2.88
N GLY A 107 -4.26 10.26 -2.76
CA GLY A 107 -4.81 11.22 -1.82
C GLY A 107 -3.75 11.81 -0.89
N PRO A 108 -4.12 12.74 -0.01
CA PRO A 108 -3.18 13.34 0.92
C PRO A 108 -2.57 12.34 1.90
N ASP A 109 -1.35 12.63 2.34
CA ASP A 109 -0.63 11.84 3.33
C ASP A 109 -0.28 12.71 4.53
N PHE A 110 -1.09 12.61 5.57
CA PHE A 110 -0.93 13.36 6.80
C PHE A 110 0.17 12.77 7.68
N PRO A 111 0.99 13.62 8.32
CA PRO A 111 2.09 13.17 9.17
C PRO A 111 1.62 12.38 10.40
N THR A 112 0.37 12.59 10.82
CA THR A 112 -0.29 11.90 11.94
C THR A 112 -0.93 10.57 11.55
N GLY A 113 -0.93 10.20 10.26
CA GLY A 113 -1.66 9.04 9.74
C GLY A 113 -3.17 9.29 9.73
N GLY A 114 -3.93 8.26 10.12
CA GLY A 114 -5.39 8.24 10.08
C GLY A 114 -5.94 7.55 8.82
N ILE A 115 -7.27 7.56 8.71
CA ILE A 115 -8.04 6.91 7.66
C ILE A 115 -8.79 7.97 6.86
N LEU A 116 -8.54 8.06 5.55
CA LEU A 116 -9.32 8.87 4.62
C LEU A 116 -10.57 8.08 4.21
N GLU A 117 -11.77 8.63 4.44
CA GLU A 117 -13.03 7.89 4.22
C GLU A 117 -13.70 8.16 2.86
N ASN A 118 -13.50 9.34 2.27
CA ASN A 118 -14.23 9.78 1.08
C ASN A 118 -13.34 9.84 -0.17
N PHE A 119 -12.69 8.71 -0.51
CA PHE A 119 -11.83 8.63 -1.70
C PHE A 119 -12.56 9.02 -2.99
N LYS A 120 -13.84 8.66 -3.12
CA LYS A 120 -14.67 8.95 -4.31
C LYS A 120 -14.77 10.45 -4.62
N ASP A 121 -14.72 11.30 -3.60
CA ASP A 121 -14.78 12.76 -3.76
C ASP A 121 -13.43 13.35 -4.20
N LEU A 122 -12.31 12.62 -4.05
CA LEU A 122 -10.98 13.17 -4.34
C LEU A 122 -10.81 13.57 -5.80
N LYS A 123 -11.48 12.89 -6.73
CA LYS A 123 -11.44 13.26 -8.16
C LYS A 123 -11.92 14.68 -8.38
N GLU A 124 -13.13 14.98 -7.91
CA GLU A 124 -13.71 16.31 -8.02
C GLU A 124 -12.89 17.35 -7.24
N ILE A 125 -12.40 16.99 -6.05
CA ILE A 125 -11.56 17.88 -5.23
C ILE A 125 -10.26 18.25 -5.94
N TYR A 126 -9.61 17.30 -6.60
CA TYR A 126 -8.35 17.52 -7.31
C TYR A 126 -8.53 18.14 -8.69
N GLU A 127 -9.69 17.99 -9.33
CA GLU A 127 -10.03 18.70 -10.57
C GLU A 127 -10.37 20.16 -10.31
N THR A 128 -11.25 20.42 -9.33
CA THR A 128 -11.75 21.77 -9.02
C THR A 128 -10.83 22.56 -8.10
N GLY A 129 -10.00 21.86 -7.32
CA GLY A 129 -9.17 22.46 -6.27
C GLY A 129 -9.91 22.77 -4.97
N ARG A 130 -11.19 22.37 -4.82
CA ARG A 130 -11.99 22.68 -3.64
C ARG A 130 -12.79 21.48 -3.15
N GLY A 131 -12.89 21.33 -1.84
CA GLY A 131 -13.83 20.42 -1.20
C GLY A 131 -13.44 20.07 0.22
N VAL A 132 -13.85 18.90 0.71
CA VAL A 132 -13.58 18.47 2.09
C VAL A 132 -13.15 17.02 2.10
N ILE A 133 -12.01 16.75 2.73
CA ILE A 133 -11.49 15.39 2.91
C ILE A 133 -11.84 14.93 4.32
N GLN A 134 -12.56 13.82 4.44
CA GLN A 134 -12.95 13.24 5.71
C GLN A 134 -11.85 12.34 6.25
N ILE A 135 -11.34 12.67 7.44
CA ILE A 135 -10.29 11.93 8.12
C ILE A 135 -10.85 11.35 9.41
N ARG A 136 -10.65 10.06 9.61
CA ARG A 136 -11.02 9.31 10.81
C ARG A 136 -9.77 8.84 11.54
N ALA A 137 -9.83 8.88 12.86
CA ALA A 137 -8.81 8.34 13.76
C ALA A 137 -8.70 6.82 13.62
N LYS A 138 -7.50 6.28 13.84
CA LYS A 138 -7.33 4.82 13.92
C LYS A 138 -7.60 4.38 15.35
N ALA A 139 -8.64 3.58 15.52
CA ALA A 139 -9.03 3.06 16.82
C ALA A 139 -9.63 1.66 16.69
N HIS A 140 -9.42 0.83 17.72
CA HIS A 140 -9.95 -0.52 17.81
C HIS A 140 -10.48 -0.81 19.22
N VAL A 141 -11.32 -1.83 19.33
CA VAL A 141 -11.88 -2.29 20.60
C VAL A 141 -11.03 -3.42 21.15
N GLU A 142 -10.62 -3.33 22.41
CA GLU A 142 -9.92 -4.37 23.16
C GLU A 142 -10.79 -4.89 24.30
N LYS A 143 -10.63 -6.16 24.66
CA LYS A 143 -11.30 -6.77 25.81
C LYS A 143 -10.35 -6.81 26.99
N VAL A 144 -10.82 -6.34 28.14
CA VAL A 144 -10.05 -6.26 29.39
C VAL A 144 -10.51 -7.35 30.37
N GLN A 145 -9.66 -7.70 31.33
CA GLN A 145 -10.01 -8.66 32.39
C GLN A 145 -11.28 -8.24 33.13
N GLY A 146 -12.15 -9.19 33.44
CA GLY A 146 -13.45 -8.93 34.07
C GLY A 146 -14.59 -8.58 33.11
N GLY A 147 -14.41 -8.81 31.80
CA GLY A 147 -15.47 -8.72 30.79
C GLY A 147 -15.83 -7.31 30.34
N ARG A 148 -15.00 -6.31 30.67
CA ARG A 148 -15.14 -4.93 30.17
C ARG A 148 -14.49 -4.80 28.79
N GLU A 149 -14.99 -3.87 28.00
CA GLU A 149 -14.38 -3.47 26.73
C GLU A 149 -13.73 -2.08 26.90
N GLN A 150 -12.65 -1.83 26.19
CA GLN A 150 -12.00 -0.53 26.09
C GLN A 150 -11.76 -0.18 24.62
N ILE A 151 -11.76 1.11 24.31
CA ILE A 151 -11.41 1.62 22.98
C ILE A 151 -10.01 2.19 23.06
N VAL A 152 -9.13 1.76 22.16
CA VAL A 152 -7.76 2.25 22.07
C VAL A 152 -7.61 3.04 20.78
N VAL A 153 -7.26 4.32 20.91
CA VAL A 153 -6.96 5.22 19.78
C VAL A 153 -5.46 5.30 19.61
N THR A 154 -4.97 4.94 18.42
CA THR A 154 -3.53 4.88 18.09
C THR A 154 -3.08 6.01 17.17
N GLU A 155 -3.98 6.57 16.37
CA GLU A 155 -3.70 7.71 15.48
C GLU A 155 -4.86 8.70 15.51
N ILE A 156 -4.57 10.01 15.55
CA ILE A 156 -5.57 11.07 15.56
C ILE A 156 -5.55 11.87 14.25
N PRO A 157 -6.68 12.49 13.84
CA PRO A 157 -6.71 13.28 12.62
C PRO A 157 -5.75 14.48 12.65
N TYR A 158 -5.35 14.95 11.47
CA TYR A 158 -4.39 16.03 11.32
C TYR A 158 -4.89 17.35 11.95
N GLN A 159 -3.97 18.09 12.58
CA GLN A 159 -4.26 19.32 13.34
C GLN A 159 -5.36 19.14 14.40
N VAL A 160 -5.38 17.99 15.09
CA VAL A 160 -6.18 17.78 16.29
C VAL A 160 -5.26 17.76 17.50
N ASN A 161 -5.55 18.60 18.49
CA ASN A 161 -4.80 18.60 19.73
C ASN A 161 -5.28 17.45 20.64
N LYS A 162 -4.37 16.59 21.09
CA LYS A 162 -4.69 15.43 21.93
C LYS A 162 -5.40 15.82 23.23
N SER A 163 -4.90 16.81 23.96
CA SER A 163 -5.47 17.26 25.23
C SER A 163 -6.86 17.88 25.05
N GLU A 164 -7.06 18.63 23.96
CA GLU A 164 -8.37 19.17 23.61
C GLU A 164 -9.37 18.08 23.22
N LEU A 165 -8.91 17.07 22.47
CA LEU A 165 -9.72 15.91 22.11
C LEU A 165 -10.20 15.16 23.36
N ILE A 166 -9.30 14.85 24.30
CA ILE A 166 -9.65 14.18 25.56
C ILE A 166 -10.67 15.01 26.35
N ARG A 167 -10.46 16.33 26.44
CA ARG A 167 -11.40 17.25 27.10
C ARG A 167 -12.79 17.20 26.45
N LYS A 168 -12.87 17.26 25.11
CA LYS A 168 -14.13 17.16 24.37
C LYS A 168 -14.82 15.82 24.57
N ILE A 169 -14.09 14.72 24.62
CA ILE A 169 -14.66 13.41 24.94
C ILE A 169 -15.25 13.45 26.36
N ALA A 170 -14.52 13.95 27.35
CA ALA A 170 -15.02 14.09 28.72
C ALA A 170 -16.28 14.96 28.81
N ASP A 171 -16.35 16.06 28.05
CA ASP A 171 -17.53 16.91 27.97
C ASP A 171 -18.74 16.19 27.37
N THR A 172 -18.55 15.32 26.36
CA THR A 172 -19.65 14.50 25.80
C THR A 172 -20.18 13.45 26.79
N VAL A 173 -19.33 13.01 27.73
CA VAL A 173 -19.73 12.12 28.83
C VAL A 173 -20.55 12.90 29.86
N ARG A 174 -20.07 14.08 30.29
CA ARG A 174 -20.76 14.96 31.25
C ARG A 174 -22.10 15.44 30.73
N SER A 175 -22.20 15.78 29.45
CA SER A 175 -23.45 16.21 28.81
C SER A 175 -24.43 15.05 28.57
N GLY A 176 -24.06 13.81 28.91
CA GLY A 176 -24.90 12.62 28.76
C GLY A 176 -25.11 12.15 27.31
N LYS A 177 -24.31 12.63 26.34
CA LYS A 177 -24.38 12.18 24.94
C LYS A 177 -23.78 10.78 24.77
N ILE A 178 -22.72 10.49 25.51
CA ILE A 178 -22.06 9.17 25.57
C ILE A 178 -21.91 8.77 27.04
N LYS A 179 -22.91 8.10 27.60
CA LYS A 179 -22.95 7.71 29.03
C LYS A 179 -22.19 6.42 29.32
N GLU A 180 -21.80 5.71 28.26
CA GLU A 180 -21.20 4.38 28.29
C GLU A 180 -19.71 4.38 28.65
N ILE A 181 -19.06 5.55 28.64
CA ILE A 181 -17.64 5.70 29.00
C ILE A 181 -17.53 5.78 30.53
N SER A 182 -16.60 5.01 31.08
CA SER A 182 -16.28 4.97 32.50
C SER A 182 -15.11 5.89 32.83
N ASP A 183 -14.03 5.81 32.05
CA ASP A 183 -12.79 6.55 32.28
C ASP A 183 -12.04 6.82 30.96
N ILE A 184 -11.15 7.80 30.95
CA ILE A 184 -10.30 8.15 29.80
C ILE A 184 -8.87 8.38 30.30
N ARG A 185 -7.92 7.61 29.75
CA ARG A 185 -6.50 7.71 30.09
C ARG A 185 -5.66 8.02 28.85
N ASP A 186 -4.68 8.88 29.03
CA ASP A 186 -3.64 9.13 28.04
C ASP A 186 -2.41 8.29 28.42
N GLU A 187 -2.20 7.20 27.70
CA GLU A 187 -1.08 6.28 27.87
C GLU A 187 -0.06 6.45 26.74
N SER A 188 -0.03 7.65 26.12
CA SER A 188 0.95 7.97 25.08
C SER A 188 2.34 8.14 25.67
N ASP A 189 3.35 7.66 24.95
CA ASP A 189 4.75 7.73 25.33
C ASP A 189 5.61 8.30 24.19
N LYS A 190 6.91 8.02 24.20
CA LYS A 190 7.83 8.42 23.13
C LYS A 190 7.68 7.57 21.86
N GLU A 191 7.05 6.40 21.94
CA GLU A 191 6.87 5.46 20.83
C GLU A 191 5.59 5.72 20.04
N GLY A 192 4.56 6.31 20.65
CA GLY A 192 3.36 6.70 19.92
C GLY A 192 2.22 7.28 20.74
N ILE A 193 1.13 7.62 20.04
CA ILE A 193 -0.12 8.06 20.66
C ILE A 193 -0.89 6.81 21.09
N ARG A 194 -1.34 6.78 22.35
CA ARG A 194 -2.22 5.73 22.87
C ARG A 194 -3.22 6.31 23.86
N ILE A 195 -4.45 6.56 23.39
CA ILE A 195 -5.54 7.05 24.23
C ILE A 195 -6.46 5.87 24.54
N VAL A 196 -6.62 5.56 25.81
CA VAL A 196 -7.46 4.45 26.29
C VAL A 196 -8.76 5.02 26.84
N ILE A 197 -9.88 4.57 26.28
CA ILE A 197 -11.22 4.94 26.72
C ILE A 197 -11.87 3.69 27.31
N GLU A 198 -11.99 3.63 28.62
CA GLU A 198 -12.61 2.52 29.31
C GLU A 198 -14.13 2.63 29.27
N LEU A 199 -14.80 1.51 29.01
CA LEU A 199 -16.25 1.47 28.94
C LEU A 199 -16.86 0.80 30.17
N LYS A 200 -18.13 1.14 30.45
CA LYS A 200 -18.95 0.47 31.47
C LYS A 200 -19.21 -0.98 31.06
N ARG A 201 -19.50 -1.85 32.04
CA ARG A 201 -19.64 -3.31 31.83
C ARG A 201 -20.70 -3.67 30.78
N GLU A 202 -21.79 -2.93 30.74
CA GLU A 202 -22.91 -3.15 29.81
C GLU A 202 -22.72 -2.53 28.41
N ALA A 203 -21.66 -1.75 28.20
CA ALA A 203 -21.42 -1.05 26.95
C ALA A 203 -20.82 -1.97 25.86
N LYS A 204 -21.23 -1.75 24.61
CA LYS A 204 -20.64 -2.43 23.43
C LYS A 204 -19.68 -1.47 22.73
N GLY A 205 -18.39 -1.79 22.71
CA GLY A 205 -17.31 -0.95 22.22
C GLY A 205 -17.51 -0.45 20.81
N GLU A 206 -17.91 -1.32 19.88
CA GLU A 206 -18.17 -0.94 18.49
C GLU A 206 -19.27 0.13 18.36
N LYS A 207 -20.32 0.05 19.19
CA LYS A 207 -21.40 1.04 19.18
C LYS A 207 -20.94 2.37 19.76
N VAL A 208 -20.15 2.33 20.83
CA VAL A 208 -19.60 3.54 21.45
C VAL A 208 -18.58 4.21 20.52
N LEU A 209 -17.75 3.43 19.83
CA LEU A 209 -16.79 3.92 18.86
C LEU A 209 -17.47 4.68 17.70
N LYS A 210 -18.57 4.15 17.17
CA LYS A 210 -19.39 4.86 16.17
C LYS A 210 -19.96 6.18 16.70
N LYS A 211 -20.40 6.23 17.97
CA LYS A 211 -20.86 7.48 18.61
C LYS A 211 -19.71 8.47 18.78
N LEU A 212 -18.53 7.99 19.17
CA LEU A 212 -17.33 8.80 19.32
C LEU A 212 -16.94 9.45 17.98
N TYR A 213 -16.94 8.70 16.87
CA TYR A 213 -16.71 9.29 15.54
C TYR A 213 -17.76 10.34 15.16
N LYS A 214 -19.02 10.19 15.59
CA LYS A 214 -20.08 11.16 15.26
C LYS A 214 -20.01 12.46 16.07
N HIS A 215 -19.56 12.39 17.33
CA HIS A 215 -19.70 13.48 18.30
C HIS A 215 -18.38 14.11 18.75
N THR A 216 -17.25 13.62 18.26
CA THR A 216 -15.92 14.08 18.68
C THR A 216 -15.03 14.34 17.46
N GLN A 217 -13.87 14.95 17.69
CA GLN A 217 -12.88 15.19 16.64
C GLN A 217 -12.07 13.94 16.24
N LEU A 218 -12.45 12.75 16.71
CA LEU A 218 -11.95 11.48 16.17
C LEU A 218 -12.35 11.30 14.70
N ARG A 219 -13.35 12.03 14.21
CA ARG A 219 -13.65 12.20 12.79
C ARG A 219 -13.67 13.70 12.49
N LYS A 220 -12.91 14.15 11.49
CA LYS A 220 -12.76 15.56 11.16
C LYS A 220 -12.66 15.74 9.65
N GLY A 221 -13.41 16.70 9.11
CA GLY A 221 -13.21 17.17 7.74
C GLY A 221 -12.03 18.13 7.66
N PHE A 222 -11.10 17.87 6.75
CA PHE A 222 -10.04 18.79 6.35
C PHE A 222 -10.52 19.57 5.12
N PRO A 223 -10.72 20.90 5.21
CA PRO A 223 -11.13 21.70 4.07
C PRO A 223 -9.97 21.79 3.08
N VAL A 224 -10.23 21.50 1.80
CA VAL A 224 -9.28 21.69 0.71
C VAL A 224 -9.67 22.93 -0.08
N ASN A 225 -8.72 23.84 -0.24
CA ASN A 225 -8.86 25.01 -1.09
C ASN A 225 -7.49 25.35 -1.71
N LEU A 226 -7.27 24.89 -2.93
CA LEU A 226 -6.01 24.98 -3.66
C LEU A 226 -5.87 26.35 -4.36
N VAL A 227 -5.88 27.41 -3.55
CA VAL A 227 -5.64 28.78 -4.04
C VAL A 227 -4.15 29.09 -3.94
N VAL A 228 -3.54 29.43 -5.07
CA VAL A 228 -2.10 29.71 -5.20
C VAL A 228 -1.87 30.96 -6.04
N LEU A 229 -0.68 31.56 -5.93
CA LEU A 229 -0.28 32.68 -6.80
C LEU A 229 0.41 32.14 -8.05
N ILE A 230 -0.14 32.45 -9.22
CA ILE A 230 0.49 32.18 -10.52
C ILE A 230 0.77 33.52 -11.16
N ASN A 231 2.05 33.85 -11.37
CA ASN A 231 2.50 35.16 -11.84
C ASN A 231 1.97 36.35 -11.01
N GLY A 232 1.89 36.16 -9.68
CA GLY A 232 1.41 37.19 -8.75
C GLY A 232 -0.11 37.27 -8.59
N GLU A 233 -0.88 36.53 -9.38
CA GLU A 233 -2.35 36.53 -9.31
C GLU A 233 -2.89 35.32 -8.54
N PRO A 234 -3.85 35.50 -7.62
CA PRO A 234 -4.49 34.39 -6.92
C PRO A 234 -5.41 33.61 -7.85
N ARG A 235 -5.18 32.31 -7.97
CA ARG A 235 -5.99 31.40 -8.80
C ARG A 235 -6.35 30.14 -8.02
N LEU A 236 -7.62 29.74 -8.13
CA LEU A 236 -8.08 28.43 -7.71
C LEU A 236 -7.76 27.42 -8.81
N VAL A 237 -7.00 26.38 -8.47
CA VAL A 237 -6.50 25.41 -9.46
C VAL A 237 -6.60 23.98 -8.95
N GLY A 238 -6.69 23.03 -9.88
CA GLY A 238 -6.57 21.61 -9.57
C GLY A 238 -5.13 21.17 -9.31
N ILE A 239 -4.96 19.94 -8.81
CA ILE A 239 -3.63 19.38 -8.49
C ILE A 239 -2.72 19.28 -9.72
N ARG A 240 -3.30 18.96 -10.88
CA ARG A 240 -2.56 18.84 -12.15
C ARG A 240 -1.85 20.14 -12.51
N GLU A 241 -2.52 21.27 -12.34
CA GLU A 241 -1.95 22.58 -12.69
C GLU A 241 -0.80 22.96 -11.76
N ILE A 242 -0.93 22.65 -10.46
CA ILE A 242 0.14 22.84 -9.48
C ILE A 242 1.39 22.06 -9.89
N LEU A 243 1.24 20.79 -10.28
CA LEU A 243 2.37 19.95 -10.73
C LEU A 243 2.97 20.47 -12.03
N ARG A 244 2.16 20.93 -12.98
CA ARG A 244 2.64 21.52 -14.25
C ARG A 244 3.45 22.80 -14.03
N GLU A 245 2.96 23.72 -13.21
CA GLU A 245 3.70 24.95 -12.91
C GLU A 245 4.99 24.66 -12.13
N PHE A 246 5.02 23.63 -11.28
CA PHE A 246 6.26 23.16 -10.67
C PHE A 246 7.27 22.63 -11.69
N ILE A 247 6.84 21.78 -12.64
CA ILE A 247 7.70 21.25 -13.72
C ILE A 247 8.26 22.42 -14.54
N LYS A 248 7.40 23.36 -14.95
CA LYS A 248 7.80 24.55 -15.71
C LYS A 248 8.84 25.39 -15.00
N HIS A 249 8.66 25.63 -13.69
CA HIS A 249 9.66 26.30 -12.86
C HIS A 249 10.99 25.54 -12.85
N ARG A 250 10.94 24.22 -12.64
CA ARG A 250 12.15 23.37 -12.63
C ARG A 250 12.89 23.36 -13.96
N LEU A 251 12.18 23.28 -15.08
CA LEU A 251 12.79 23.32 -16.41
C LEU A 251 13.47 24.68 -16.65
N ARG A 252 12.87 25.79 -16.20
CA ARG A 252 13.50 27.12 -16.23
C ARG A 252 14.76 27.18 -15.37
N VAL A 253 14.72 26.64 -14.16
CA VAL A 253 15.90 26.58 -13.27
C VAL A 253 17.02 25.75 -13.89
N ILE A 254 16.71 24.59 -14.48
CA ILE A 254 17.69 23.75 -15.18
C ILE A 254 18.29 24.51 -16.36
N LEU A 255 17.47 25.22 -17.15
CA LEU A 255 17.93 26.05 -18.26
C LEU A 255 18.90 27.14 -17.80
N ASN A 256 18.53 27.91 -16.77
CA ASN A 256 19.36 29.00 -16.24
C ASN A 256 20.68 28.48 -15.66
N ARG A 257 20.63 27.41 -14.86
CA ARG A 257 21.82 26.73 -14.35
C ARG A 257 22.74 26.26 -15.48
N THR A 258 22.17 25.72 -16.54
CA THR A 258 22.94 25.21 -17.69
C THR A 258 23.58 26.36 -18.45
N ARG A 259 22.86 27.48 -18.66
CA ARG A 259 23.41 28.70 -19.26
C ARG A 259 24.56 29.27 -18.42
N TYR A 260 24.44 29.26 -17.10
CA TYR A 260 25.50 29.68 -16.20
C TYR A 260 26.77 28.83 -16.39
N PHE A 261 26.62 27.50 -16.43
CA PHE A 261 27.76 26.60 -16.64
C PHE A 261 28.33 26.69 -18.06
N LEU A 262 27.48 26.87 -19.06
CA LEU A 262 27.88 27.11 -20.45
C LEU A 262 28.76 28.35 -20.54
N ARG A 263 28.29 29.49 -20.01
CA ARG A 263 29.04 30.75 -19.99
C ARG A 263 30.38 30.58 -19.27
N LYS A 264 30.39 29.95 -18.08
CA LYS A 264 31.64 29.67 -17.36
C LYS A 264 32.61 28.76 -18.12
N ALA A 265 32.09 27.75 -18.81
CA ALA A 265 32.92 26.83 -19.59
C ALA A 265 33.48 27.52 -20.84
N GLU A 266 32.68 28.32 -21.55
CA GLU A 266 33.11 29.13 -22.70
C GLU A 266 34.15 30.18 -22.29
N ASP A 267 33.91 30.92 -21.21
CA ASP A 267 34.86 31.88 -20.65
C ASP A 267 36.18 31.19 -20.29
N ARG A 268 36.12 29.99 -19.70
CA ARG A 268 37.32 29.23 -19.32
C ARG A 268 38.06 28.68 -20.54
N LEU A 269 37.35 28.10 -21.49
CA LEU A 269 37.93 27.57 -22.74
C LEU A 269 38.65 28.68 -23.48
N HIS A 270 38.03 29.86 -23.59
CA HIS A 270 38.61 31.05 -24.21
C HIS A 270 39.98 31.39 -23.60
N ILE A 271 40.10 31.36 -22.27
CA ILE A 271 41.40 31.57 -21.60
C ILE A 271 42.40 30.45 -21.90
N VAL A 272 41.97 29.19 -21.85
CA VAL A 272 42.84 28.03 -22.09
C VAL A 272 43.37 28.03 -23.52
N GLU A 273 42.56 28.37 -24.52
CA GLU A 273 42.97 28.52 -25.92
C GLU A 273 44.07 29.58 -26.06
N GLY A 274 43.90 30.75 -25.42
CA GLY A 274 44.93 31.80 -25.42
C GLY A 274 46.25 31.33 -24.78
N LEU A 275 46.18 30.59 -23.67
CA LEU A 275 47.36 30.00 -23.03
C LEU A 275 48.04 28.95 -23.94
N LEU A 276 47.27 28.12 -24.64
CA LEU A 276 47.81 27.13 -25.58
C LEU A 276 48.49 27.79 -26.78
N VAL A 277 47.91 28.87 -27.33
CA VAL A 277 48.55 29.68 -28.39
C VAL A 277 49.88 30.25 -27.90
N ALA A 278 49.92 30.80 -26.68
CA ALA A 278 51.15 31.33 -26.11
C ALA A 278 52.21 30.24 -25.85
N LEU A 279 51.81 29.08 -25.32
CA LEU A 279 52.72 27.95 -25.09
C LEU A 279 53.24 27.31 -26.38
N ASN A 280 52.50 27.39 -27.48
CA ASN A 280 52.95 26.92 -28.80
C ASN A 280 54.01 27.87 -29.41
N ASN A 281 54.01 29.16 -29.04
CA ASN A 281 54.89 30.20 -29.57
C ASN A 281 55.73 30.85 -28.46
N LEU A 282 56.21 30.05 -27.50
CA LEU A 282 56.75 30.50 -26.23
C LEU A 282 57.93 31.47 -26.34
N ASP A 283 58.89 31.17 -27.22
CA ASP A 283 60.10 32.00 -27.39
C ASP A 283 59.74 33.39 -27.92
N GLU A 284 58.85 33.46 -28.92
CA GLU A 284 58.38 34.73 -29.51
C GLU A 284 57.55 35.55 -28.53
N VAL A 285 56.75 34.88 -27.69
CA VAL A 285 55.97 35.52 -26.63
C VAL A 285 56.90 36.13 -25.56
N ILE A 286 57.90 35.38 -25.10
CA ILE A 286 58.88 35.87 -24.11
C ILE A 286 59.68 37.05 -24.69
N GLU A 287 60.12 36.95 -25.95
CA GLU A 287 60.83 38.03 -26.61
C GLU A 287 59.98 39.30 -26.73
N SER A 288 58.72 39.16 -27.14
CA SER A 288 57.78 40.28 -27.27
C SER A 288 57.51 40.96 -25.92
N ILE A 289 57.38 40.17 -24.84
CA ILE A 289 57.21 40.70 -23.48
C ILE A 289 58.48 41.43 -23.02
N ARG A 290 59.68 40.85 -23.25
CA ARG A 290 60.96 41.47 -22.85
C ARG A 290 61.28 42.77 -23.58
N ARG A 291 60.81 42.94 -24.81
CA ARG A 291 60.99 44.16 -25.62
C ARG A 291 59.97 45.26 -25.29
N SER A 292 58.91 44.93 -24.58
CA SER A 292 57.87 45.89 -24.17
C SER A 292 58.31 46.65 -22.92
N ALA A 293 58.00 47.95 -22.86
CA ALA A 293 58.39 48.82 -21.75
C ALA A 293 57.53 48.62 -20.50
N ASP A 294 56.25 48.26 -20.67
CA ASP A 294 55.30 48.02 -19.59
C ASP A 294 54.28 46.91 -19.93
N THR A 295 53.44 46.57 -18.96
CA THR A 295 52.42 45.51 -19.09
C THR A 295 51.31 45.87 -20.08
N ALA A 296 50.98 47.15 -20.25
CA ALA A 296 49.96 47.59 -21.18
C ALA A 296 50.45 47.43 -22.63
N GLN A 297 51.70 47.82 -22.90
CA GLN A 297 52.35 47.62 -24.20
C GLN A 297 52.52 46.12 -24.51
N ALA A 298 52.98 45.33 -23.53
CA ALA A 298 53.11 43.88 -23.71
C ALA A 298 51.76 43.23 -24.05
N ARG A 299 50.67 43.64 -23.37
CA ARG A 299 49.32 43.17 -23.66
C ARG A 299 48.91 43.53 -25.09
N ALA A 300 49.09 44.78 -25.52
CA ALA A 300 48.74 45.22 -26.87
C ALA A 300 49.50 44.45 -27.97
N VAL A 301 50.80 44.19 -27.76
CA VAL A 301 51.62 43.39 -28.69
C VAL A 301 51.12 41.95 -28.78
N LEU A 302 50.75 41.35 -27.64
CA LEU A 302 50.21 39.99 -27.61
C LEU A 302 48.86 39.89 -28.34
N GLN A 303 48.03 40.93 -28.26
CA GLN A 303 46.75 40.99 -28.97
C GLN A 303 46.97 41.09 -30.50
N ASP A 304 47.84 42.01 -30.93
CA ASP A 304 48.08 42.28 -32.35
C ASP A 304 48.79 41.12 -33.06
N ARG A 305 49.88 40.60 -32.47
CA ARG A 305 50.71 39.56 -33.11
C ARG A 305 50.10 38.16 -33.07
N PHE A 306 49.46 37.79 -31.96
CA PHE A 306 48.98 36.42 -31.75
C PHE A 306 47.45 36.32 -31.84
N GLY A 307 46.77 37.41 -32.22
CA GLY A 307 45.31 37.45 -32.35
C GLY A 307 44.57 37.22 -31.02
N LEU A 308 45.22 37.48 -29.89
CA LEU A 308 44.66 37.24 -28.57
C LEU A 308 43.68 38.35 -28.18
N THR A 309 42.62 38.00 -27.47
CA THR A 309 41.75 38.98 -26.82
C THR A 309 42.43 39.60 -25.59
N GLU A 310 41.88 40.69 -25.07
CA GLU A 310 42.42 41.35 -23.87
C GLU A 310 42.52 40.40 -22.67
N LYS A 311 41.45 39.63 -22.42
CA LYS A 311 41.40 38.66 -21.32
C LYS A 311 42.43 37.53 -21.49
N GLN A 312 42.64 37.05 -22.71
CA GLN A 312 43.65 36.02 -23.02
C GLN A 312 45.06 36.55 -22.85
N ALA A 313 45.36 37.72 -23.44
CA ALA A 313 46.66 38.37 -23.32
C ALA A 313 47.02 38.64 -21.85
N GLN A 314 46.06 39.11 -21.05
CA GLN A 314 46.26 39.26 -19.61
C GLN A 314 46.55 37.93 -18.91
N ALA A 315 45.80 36.86 -19.21
CA ALA A 315 46.05 35.54 -18.63
C ALA A 315 47.42 34.95 -19.01
N VAL A 316 47.94 35.27 -20.20
CA VAL A 316 49.30 34.91 -20.63
C VAL A 316 50.35 35.67 -19.81
N LEU A 317 50.16 36.97 -19.56
CA LEU A 317 51.05 37.76 -18.72
C LEU A 317 51.06 37.27 -17.25
N ASP A 318 49.93 36.79 -16.75
CA ASP A 318 49.79 36.26 -15.38
C ASP A 318 50.28 34.80 -15.24
N MET A 319 50.83 34.22 -16.32
CA MET A 319 51.30 32.85 -16.33
C MET A 319 52.57 32.68 -15.45
N ARG A 320 52.55 31.67 -14.58
CA ARG A 320 53.71 31.29 -13.76
C ARG A 320 54.66 30.37 -14.55
N LEU A 321 55.97 30.54 -14.37
CA LEU A 321 57.02 29.75 -15.06
C LEU A 321 56.84 28.22 -14.94
N GLN A 322 56.28 27.72 -13.83
CA GLN A 322 56.00 26.29 -13.66
C GLN A 322 55.02 25.70 -14.72
N ARG A 323 54.18 26.54 -15.33
CA ARG A 323 53.21 26.13 -16.37
C ARG A 323 53.86 25.85 -17.72
N LEU A 324 55.15 26.12 -17.87
CA LEU A 324 55.90 25.91 -19.11
C LEU A 324 56.38 24.45 -19.28
N THR A 325 56.20 23.61 -18.26
CA THR A 325 56.59 22.19 -18.34
C THR A 325 55.71 21.42 -19.33
N SER A 326 56.27 20.36 -19.94
CA SER A 326 55.54 19.50 -20.88
C SER A 326 54.27 18.91 -20.28
N LEU A 327 54.33 18.48 -19.02
CA LEU A 327 53.20 17.91 -18.29
C LEU A 327 52.05 18.91 -18.11
N GLU A 328 52.34 20.18 -17.80
CA GLU A 328 51.31 21.21 -17.63
C GLU A 328 50.66 21.60 -18.97
N ARG A 329 51.41 21.55 -20.07
CA ARG A 329 50.87 21.73 -21.42
C ARG A 329 49.91 20.61 -21.82
N GLU A 330 50.25 19.35 -21.51
CA GLU A 330 49.35 18.22 -21.73
C GLU A 330 48.07 18.33 -20.90
N LYS A 331 48.18 18.75 -19.63
CA LYS A 331 47.02 19.02 -18.77
C LYS A 331 46.11 20.10 -19.34
N LEU A 332 46.66 21.20 -19.87
CA LEU A 332 45.88 22.28 -20.49
C LEU A 332 45.16 21.81 -21.76
N ARG A 333 45.79 20.96 -22.57
CA ARG A 333 45.13 20.33 -23.73
C ARG A 333 43.99 19.42 -23.30
N ALA A 334 44.23 18.57 -22.31
CA ALA A 334 43.18 17.71 -21.75
C ALA A 334 42.03 18.52 -21.13
N GLU A 335 42.33 19.64 -20.47
CA GLU A 335 41.33 20.58 -19.95
C GLU A 335 40.51 21.20 -21.09
N ALA A 336 41.14 21.64 -22.18
CA ALA A 336 40.44 22.18 -23.35
C ALA A 336 39.50 21.14 -23.98
N ASP A 337 39.97 19.90 -24.17
CA ASP A 337 39.16 18.81 -24.73
C ASP A 337 37.95 18.48 -23.84
N ASP A 338 38.13 18.47 -22.51
CA ASP A 338 37.03 18.27 -21.55
C ASP A 338 36.04 19.44 -21.55
N LEU A 339 36.52 20.68 -21.63
CA LEU A 339 35.68 21.88 -21.73
C LEU A 339 34.87 21.88 -23.02
N LEU A 340 35.45 21.50 -24.16
CA LEU A 340 34.73 21.37 -25.43
C LEU A 340 33.60 20.35 -25.33
N LYS A 341 33.85 19.18 -24.73
CA LYS A 341 32.81 18.16 -24.47
C LYS A 341 31.70 18.69 -23.56
N LYS A 342 32.06 19.43 -22.50
CA LYS A 342 31.08 20.04 -21.59
C LYS A 342 30.25 21.11 -22.28
N ILE A 343 30.87 21.97 -23.10
CA ILE A 343 30.18 23.02 -23.86
C ILE A 343 29.19 22.41 -24.84
N ASP A 344 29.60 21.36 -25.58
CA ASP A 344 28.71 20.64 -26.50
C ASP A 344 27.49 20.06 -25.74
N TYR A 345 27.74 19.39 -24.61
CA TYR A 345 26.68 18.91 -23.74
C TYR A 345 25.76 20.03 -23.25
N TYR A 346 26.29 21.14 -22.74
CA TYR A 346 25.48 22.26 -22.25
C TYR A 346 24.68 22.92 -23.37
N ARG A 347 25.25 23.10 -24.56
CA ARG A 347 24.54 23.63 -25.74
C ARG A 347 23.39 22.71 -26.13
N LYS A 348 23.58 21.40 -26.09
CA LYS A 348 22.51 20.42 -26.31
C LYS A 348 21.37 20.58 -25.30
N VAL A 349 21.70 20.71 -24.01
CA VAL A 349 20.69 20.89 -22.94
C VAL A 349 19.95 22.24 -23.06
N VAL A 350 20.64 23.31 -23.45
CA VAL A 350 20.01 24.62 -23.70
C VAL A 350 19.11 24.58 -24.94
N GLY A 351 19.50 23.85 -25.99
CA GLY A 351 18.76 23.75 -27.25
C GLY A 351 17.56 22.78 -27.22
N SER A 352 17.61 21.73 -26.40
CA SER A 352 16.57 20.69 -26.35
C SER A 352 15.77 20.71 -25.06
N GLU A 353 14.44 20.84 -25.18
CA GLU A 353 13.54 20.69 -24.03
C GLU A 353 13.46 19.26 -23.53
N GLU A 354 13.50 18.28 -24.44
CA GLU A 354 13.52 16.85 -24.09
C GLU A 354 14.71 16.50 -23.19
N GLU A 355 15.87 17.09 -23.48
CA GLU A 355 17.08 16.90 -22.67
C GLU A 355 16.91 17.47 -21.26
N ARG A 356 16.27 18.65 -21.13
CA ARG A 356 15.94 19.24 -19.82
C ARG A 356 14.93 18.40 -19.05
N VAL A 357 13.91 17.87 -19.75
CA VAL A 357 12.94 16.94 -19.16
C VAL A 357 13.63 15.68 -18.65
N ARG A 358 14.60 15.13 -19.40
CA ARG A 358 15.38 13.98 -18.95
C ARG A 358 16.15 14.27 -17.67
N ILE A 359 16.87 15.40 -17.60
CA ILE A 359 17.58 15.85 -16.39
C ILE A 359 16.60 16.02 -15.23
N PHE A 360 15.45 16.66 -15.46
CA PHE A 360 14.41 16.82 -14.43
C PHE A 360 13.94 15.47 -13.87
N ILE A 361 13.70 14.48 -14.73
CA ILE A 361 13.28 13.13 -14.33
C ILE A 361 14.37 12.46 -13.49
N GLU A 362 15.63 12.50 -13.94
CA GLU A 362 16.77 11.93 -13.22
C GLU A 362 16.93 12.58 -11.83
N GLU A 363 16.86 13.91 -11.76
CA GLU A 363 16.96 14.66 -10.51
C GLU A 363 15.80 14.35 -9.55
N THR A 364 14.59 14.20 -10.07
CA THR A 364 13.39 13.88 -9.28
C THR A 364 13.46 12.46 -8.73
N GLN A 365 13.90 11.49 -9.54
CA GLN A 365 14.10 10.11 -9.10
C GLN A 365 15.17 9.99 -8.01
N GLN A 366 16.27 10.75 -8.14
CA GLN A 366 17.30 10.82 -7.10
C GLN A 366 16.77 11.41 -5.80
N LEU A 367 15.98 12.49 -5.88
CA LEU A 367 15.33 13.10 -4.71
C LEU A 367 14.43 12.09 -3.99
N VAL A 368 13.56 11.40 -4.73
CA VAL A 368 12.66 10.37 -4.17
C VAL A 368 13.45 9.22 -3.55
N LYS A 369 14.54 8.78 -4.19
CA LYS A 369 15.41 7.72 -3.65
C LYS A 369 16.08 8.13 -2.33
N ARG A 370 16.45 9.40 -2.19
CA ARG A 370 17.13 9.92 -0.99
C ARG A 370 16.19 10.25 0.16
N PHE A 371 14.99 10.77 -0.13
CA PHE A 371 14.10 11.33 0.90
C PHE A 371 12.70 10.70 0.95
N GLY A 372 12.36 9.79 0.05
CA GLY A 372 11.02 9.20 -0.02
C GLY A 372 10.72 8.28 1.16
N ASP A 373 9.59 8.51 1.82
CA ASP A 373 9.10 7.75 2.97
C ASP A 373 7.86 6.90 2.61
N PRO A 374 7.56 5.83 3.38
CA PRO A 374 6.32 5.08 3.20
C PRO A 374 5.11 5.94 3.58
N ARG A 375 4.01 5.73 2.88
CA ARG A 375 2.72 6.38 3.18
C ARG A 375 2.26 6.04 4.59
N ARG A 376 1.75 7.04 5.31
CA ARG A 376 1.24 6.87 6.68
C ARG A 376 -0.28 6.77 6.72
N THR A 377 -0.95 7.61 5.93
CA THR A 377 -2.41 7.72 5.89
C THR A 377 -3.00 6.56 5.10
N PHE A 378 -3.91 5.81 5.72
CA PHE A 378 -4.67 4.78 5.05
C PHE A 378 -5.84 5.40 4.27
N VAL A 379 -6.13 4.88 3.07
CA VAL A 379 -7.20 5.41 2.20
C VAL A 379 -8.26 4.33 2.03
N GLU A 380 -9.40 4.54 2.66
CA GLU A 380 -10.57 3.65 2.59
C GLU A 380 -11.28 3.86 1.24
N GLY A 381 -11.67 2.78 0.57
CA GLY A 381 -12.28 2.81 -0.77
C GLY A 381 -11.28 2.89 -1.92
N LEU A 382 -9.98 3.10 -1.67
CA LEU A 382 -8.91 2.97 -2.68
C LEU A 382 -8.87 1.55 -3.28
N GLU A 383 -9.26 0.57 -2.48
CA GLU A 383 -9.35 -0.85 -2.84
C GLU A 383 -10.57 -1.17 -3.72
N GLU A 384 -11.59 -0.30 -3.77
CA GLU A 384 -12.76 -0.47 -4.65
C GLU A 384 -12.47 0.00 -6.09
N GLU A 385 -11.61 1.01 -6.31
CA GLU A 385 -11.38 1.62 -7.64
C GLU A 385 -9.99 1.35 -8.26
N LEU A 386 -8.91 1.18 -7.50
CA LEU A 386 -7.54 1.19 -8.07
C LEU A 386 -6.93 -0.16 -8.47
N LYS A 387 -7.65 -1.29 -8.40
CA LYS A 387 -7.19 -2.55 -9.03
C LYS A 387 -8.36 -3.38 -9.53
N GLN A 388 -8.86 -3.08 -10.73
CA GLN A 388 -9.56 -4.12 -11.47
C GLN A 388 -8.53 -5.13 -11.98
N GLY A 389 -8.45 -6.24 -11.26
CA GLY A 389 -7.59 -7.36 -11.57
C GLY A 389 -7.54 -8.34 -10.41
N SER A 390 -7.98 -9.55 -10.67
CA SER A 390 -7.89 -10.69 -9.78
C SER A 390 -7.38 -11.87 -10.59
N LEU A 391 -6.67 -12.79 -9.94
CA LEU A 391 -6.16 -13.98 -10.62
C LEU A 391 -6.67 -15.21 -9.88
N VAL A 392 -7.06 -16.22 -10.65
CA VAL A 392 -7.48 -17.51 -10.12
C VAL A 392 -6.26 -18.30 -9.70
N VAL A 393 -6.13 -18.54 -8.40
CA VAL A 393 -4.99 -19.21 -7.76
C VAL A 393 -5.42 -20.57 -7.24
N ALA A 394 -4.63 -21.60 -7.53
CA ALA A 394 -4.71 -22.92 -6.92
C ALA A 394 -3.84 -22.99 -5.65
N VAL A 395 -4.41 -23.56 -4.60
CA VAL A 395 -3.73 -23.88 -3.35
C VAL A 395 -3.64 -25.40 -3.22
N LEU A 396 -2.44 -25.94 -3.09
CA LEU A 396 -2.18 -27.36 -3.01
C LEU A 396 -1.92 -27.80 -1.57
N GLU A 397 -2.28 -29.05 -1.25
CA GLU A 397 -2.14 -29.64 0.10
C GLU A 397 -0.69 -29.60 0.62
N ASN A 398 0.29 -29.70 -0.29
CA ASN A 398 1.73 -29.69 0.02
C ASN A 398 2.32 -28.31 0.35
N GLY A 399 1.50 -27.26 0.37
CA GLY A 399 1.90 -25.89 0.69
C GLY A 399 2.24 -25.01 -0.50
N ARG A 400 2.15 -25.50 -1.74
CA ARG A 400 2.34 -24.66 -2.93
C ARG A 400 1.09 -23.84 -3.26
N VAL A 401 1.31 -22.61 -3.68
CA VAL A 401 0.27 -21.69 -4.16
C VAL A 401 0.71 -21.08 -5.48
N MET A 402 -0.10 -21.20 -6.52
CA MET A 402 0.25 -20.75 -7.88
C MET A 402 -0.99 -20.43 -8.72
N PRO A 403 -0.86 -19.65 -9.80
CA PRO A 403 -1.94 -19.48 -10.78
C PRO A 403 -2.44 -20.83 -11.30
N VAL A 404 -3.76 -20.99 -11.47
CA VAL A 404 -4.36 -22.25 -11.99
C VAL A 404 -3.77 -22.64 -13.35
N GLU A 405 -3.47 -21.65 -14.19
CA GLU A 405 -2.85 -21.83 -15.52
C GLU A 405 -1.46 -22.50 -15.46
N ASN A 406 -0.75 -22.33 -14.34
CA ASN A 406 0.60 -22.83 -14.15
C ASN A 406 0.64 -24.14 -13.34
N MET A 407 -0.52 -24.75 -13.09
CA MET A 407 -0.62 -25.94 -12.26
C MET A 407 -0.09 -27.18 -13.01
N PRO A 408 0.96 -27.86 -12.49
CA PRO A 408 1.41 -29.13 -13.05
C PRO A 408 0.43 -30.26 -12.72
N GLU A 409 0.21 -31.17 -13.67
CA GLU A 409 -0.60 -32.38 -13.45
C GLU A 409 0.07 -33.31 -12.43
N GLY A 410 -0.71 -33.83 -11.47
CA GLY A 410 -0.28 -34.90 -10.58
C GLY A 410 0.67 -34.50 -9.44
N GLU A 411 0.93 -33.20 -9.20
CA GLU A 411 1.90 -32.81 -8.17
C GLU A 411 1.40 -33.03 -6.73
N ALA A 412 0.22 -32.52 -6.40
CA ALA A 412 -0.43 -32.72 -5.10
C ALA A 412 -1.92 -32.34 -5.19
N PRO A 413 -2.76 -32.84 -4.26
CA PRO A 413 -4.18 -32.51 -4.27
C PRO A 413 -4.47 -31.01 -4.12
N VAL A 414 -5.41 -30.48 -4.92
CA VAL A 414 -5.89 -29.10 -4.82
C VAL A 414 -6.89 -28.99 -3.68
N ILE A 415 -6.65 -28.07 -2.75
CA ILE A 415 -7.53 -27.86 -1.60
C ILE A 415 -8.48 -26.67 -1.79
N ASN A 416 -8.07 -25.65 -2.54
CA ASN A 416 -8.86 -24.46 -2.85
C ASN A 416 -8.45 -23.90 -4.21
N ILE A 417 -9.44 -23.39 -4.93
CA ILE A 417 -9.27 -22.46 -6.04
C ILE A 417 -9.98 -21.18 -5.63
N LEU A 418 -9.23 -20.09 -5.61
CA LEU A 418 -9.75 -18.80 -5.15
C LEU A 418 -9.35 -17.75 -6.17
N ASP A 419 -10.30 -16.88 -6.48
CA ASP A 419 -10.01 -15.64 -7.16
C ASP A 419 -9.39 -14.67 -6.14
N VAL A 420 -8.09 -14.38 -6.28
CA VAL A 420 -7.32 -13.57 -5.33
C VAL A 420 -7.07 -12.19 -5.93
N PRO A 421 -7.62 -11.11 -5.34
CA PRO A 421 -7.32 -9.75 -5.77
C PRO A 421 -5.84 -9.42 -5.60
N PHE A 422 -5.29 -8.63 -6.52
CA PHE A 422 -3.89 -8.19 -6.42
C PHE A 422 -3.58 -7.28 -5.22
N THR A 423 -4.61 -6.75 -4.55
CA THR A 423 -4.50 -5.97 -3.30
C THR A 423 -4.48 -6.84 -2.06
N GLU A 424 -5.15 -8.00 -2.09
CA GLU A 424 -5.42 -8.80 -0.92
C GLU A 424 -4.34 -9.86 -0.68
N GLY A 425 -4.16 -10.26 0.57
CA GLY A 425 -3.30 -11.39 0.93
C GLY A 425 -4.11 -12.64 1.19
N LEU A 426 -3.54 -13.80 0.83
CA LEU A 426 -4.17 -15.10 1.02
C LEU A 426 -3.73 -15.69 2.36
N PHE A 427 -4.72 -16.05 3.19
CA PHE A 427 -4.48 -16.81 4.42
C PHE A 427 -4.64 -18.30 4.15
N LEU A 428 -3.73 -19.09 4.69
CA LEU A 428 -3.62 -20.54 4.48
C LEU A 428 -3.67 -21.23 5.85
N VAL A 429 -4.55 -22.21 5.99
CA VAL A 429 -4.76 -22.96 7.24
C VAL A 429 -4.21 -24.36 7.08
N SER A 430 -3.44 -24.84 8.06
CA SER A 430 -2.91 -26.21 8.09
C SER A 430 -3.71 -27.17 8.97
N ASN A 431 -3.54 -28.48 8.74
CA ASN A 431 -4.14 -29.54 9.56
C ASN A 431 -3.67 -29.50 11.02
N ARG A 432 -2.49 -28.93 11.30
CA ARG A 432 -1.96 -28.69 12.66
C ARG A 432 -2.55 -27.44 13.32
N GLY A 433 -3.53 -26.79 12.70
CA GLY A 433 -4.22 -25.63 13.25
C GLY A 433 -3.35 -24.38 13.26
N ARG A 434 -2.50 -24.21 12.24
CA ARG A 434 -1.67 -23.02 12.04
C ARG A 434 -2.15 -22.20 10.86
N VAL A 435 -1.87 -20.89 10.90
CA VAL A 435 -2.12 -19.97 9.80
C VAL A 435 -0.84 -19.38 9.26
N TYR A 436 -0.79 -19.32 7.93
CA TYR A 436 0.23 -18.67 7.14
C TYR A 436 -0.42 -17.61 6.27
N TRP A 437 0.33 -16.57 5.99
CA TRP A 437 -0.10 -15.48 5.14
C TRP A 437 0.89 -15.32 3.99
N ILE A 438 0.36 -15.13 2.79
CA ILE A 438 1.13 -14.75 1.61
C ILE A 438 0.51 -13.50 0.99
N ALA A 439 1.34 -12.61 0.47
CA ALA A 439 0.82 -11.47 -0.29
C ALA A 439 0.19 -11.98 -1.61
N GLY A 440 -0.88 -11.34 -2.07
CA GLY A 440 -1.50 -11.69 -3.36
C GLY A 440 -0.49 -11.70 -4.49
N SER A 441 0.42 -10.72 -4.54
CA SER A 441 1.52 -10.66 -5.52
C SER A 441 2.48 -11.85 -5.47
N GLN A 442 2.73 -12.44 -4.29
CA GLN A 442 3.57 -13.63 -4.12
C GLN A 442 2.85 -14.90 -4.57
N ALA A 443 1.52 -14.98 -4.39
CA ALA A 443 0.73 -16.08 -4.92
C ALA A 443 0.81 -16.16 -6.45
N LEU A 444 1.00 -15.03 -7.14
CA LEU A 444 1.09 -14.96 -8.61
C LEU A 444 2.38 -15.58 -9.17
N GLN A 445 3.50 -15.40 -8.47
CA GLN A 445 4.82 -15.85 -8.94
C GLN A 445 5.09 -17.34 -8.63
N GLY A 446 4.13 -18.02 -7.99
CA GLY A 446 4.36 -19.30 -7.36
C GLY A 446 5.05 -19.10 -6.01
N SER A 447 4.38 -19.52 -4.94
CA SER A 447 4.92 -19.47 -3.58
C SER A 447 4.78 -20.82 -2.90
N ARG A 448 5.58 -21.03 -1.86
CA ARG A 448 5.50 -22.23 -1.02
C ARG A 448 5.50 -21.83 0.45
N VAL A 449 4.57 -22.42 1.19
CA VAL A 449 4.50 -22.27 2.64
C VAL A 449 5.67 -23.02 3.29
N ASN A 450 6.36 -22.32 4.18
CA ASN A 450 7.36 -22.93 5.05
C ASN A 450 6.68 -23.47 6.30
N PHE A 451 6.28 -24.74 6.26
CA PHE A 451 5.65 -25.41 7.40
C PHE A 451 6.56 -25.45 8.62
N ARG A 452 5.94 -25.41 9.81
CA ARG A 452 6.67 -25.41 11.09
C ARG A 452 6.94 -26.82 11.61
N GLU A 453 6.25 -27.82 11.08
CA GLU A 453 6.29 -29.19 11.58
C GLU A 453 6.25 -30.21 10.41
N SER A 454 6.89 -31.36 10.61
CA SER A 454 6.85 -32.46 9.64
C SER A 454 5.45 -33.06 9.56
N GLY A 455 5.00 -33.41 8.35
CA GLY A 455 3.64 -33.92 8.11
C GLY A 455 2.53 -32.87 8.21
N GLU A 456 2.89 -31.58 8.32
CA GLU A 456 1.93 -30.48 8.19
C GLU A 456 1.51 -30.31 6.73
N LYS A 457 0.21 -30.10 6.52
CA LYS A 457 -0.40 -29.93 5.19
C LYS A 457 -1.50 -28.88 5.23
N LEU A 458 -1.73 -28.21 4.10
CA LEU A 458 -2.81 -27.22 4.01
C LEU A 458 -4.17 -27.92 3.91
N VAL A 459 -5.17 -27.35 4.60
CA VAL A 459 -6.55 -27.88 4.63
C VAL A 459 -7.58 -26.89 4.13
N GLY A 460 -7.21 -25.62 4.04
CA GLY A 460 -8.03 -24.61 3.40
C GLY A 460 -7.33 -23.26 3.27
N ALA A 461 -7.88 -22.39 2.44
CA ALA A 461 -7.44 -21.02 2.25
C ALA A 461 -8.62 -20.05 2.28
N PHE A 462 -8.37 -18.80 2.68
CA PHE A 462 -9.38 -17.76 2.72
C PHE A 462 -8.77 -16.35 2.54
N ILE A 463 -9.61 -15.38 2.20
CA ILE A 463 -9.23 -13.98 2.12
C ILE A 463 -10.03 -13.17 3.16
N ARG A 464 -9.38 -12.19 3.80
CA ARG A 464 -9.91 -11.46 4.96
C ARG A 464 -10.93 -10.36 4.60
N GLU A 465 -10.69 -9.61 3.53
CA GLU A 465 -11.41 -8.35 3.22
C GLU A 465 -12.77 -8.58 2.53
N ARG A 466 -13.01 -9.76 1.96
CA ARG A 466 -14.23 -10.01 1.18
C ARG A 466 -15.54 -10.06 1.99
N PHE A 467 -15.53 -10.20 3.33
CA PHE A 467 -16.76 -10.23 4.14
C PHE A 467 -16.53 -9.83 5.61
N ALA A 468 -17.57 -9.30 6.28
CA ALA A 468 -17.61 -8.99 7.72
C ALA A 468 -17.59 -10.23 8.65
N ASP A 469 -16.91 -11.32 8.26
CA ASP A 469 -17.20 -12.67 8.74
C ASP A 469 -16.13 -13.33 9.60
N ARG A 470 -16.46 -14.54 10.07
CA ARG A 470 -15.69 -15.35 11.00
C ARG A 470 -15.21 -16.62 10.29
N LEU A 471 -14.01 -17.06 10.59
CA LEU A 471 -13.48 -18.35 10.18
C LEU A 471 -14.06 -19.45 11.07
N LEU A 472 -14.65 -20.47 10.46
CA LEU A 472 -15.05 -21.70 11.10
C LEU A 472 -14.00 -22.77 10.84
N LEU A 473 -13.60 -23.48 11.89
CA LEU A 473 -12.65 -24.59 11.85
C LEU A 473 -13.34 -25.84 12.37
N ALA A 474 -13.26 -26.93 11.61
CA ALA A 474 -13.73 -28.24 12.03
C ALA A 474 -12.54 -29.19 12.22
N THR A 475 -12.53 -29.96 13.30
CA THR A 475 -11.51 -30.96 13.59
C THR A 475 -12.02 -32.38 13.36
N ARG A 476 -11.10 -33.33 13.16
CA ARG A 476 -11.37 -34.74 12.95
C ARG A 476 -12.22 -35.36 14.07
N ASN A 477 -11.96 -34.95 15.31
CA ASN A 477 -12.66 -35.45 16.50
C ASN A 477 -14.00 -34.74 16.77
N GLY A 478 -14.50 -33.93 15.84
CA GLY A 478 -15.83 -33.33 15.92
C GLY A 478 -15.90 -32.00 16.68
N PHE A 479 -14.77 -31.37 16.96
CA PHE A 479 -14.75 -30.01 17.49
C PHE A 479 -14.94 -28.98 16.37
N ILE A 480 -15.63 -27.89 16.72
CA ILE A 480 -15.83 -26.75 15.86
C ILE A 480 -15.48 -25.45 16.59
N LYS A 481 -14.81 -24.53 15.89
CA LYS A 481 -14.39 -23.24 16.43
C LYS A 481 -14.73 -22.12 15.47
N LYS A 482 -15.18 -20.99 16.02
CA LYS A 482 -15.49 -19.77 15.27
C LYS A 482 -14.55 -18.65 15.70
N ILE A 483 -13.77 -18.09 14.78
CA ILE A 483 -12.76 -17.05 15.04
C ILE A 483 -13.07 -15.81 14.20
N PRO A 484 -13.21 -14.62 14.80
CA PRO A 484 -13.34 -13.39 14.03
C PRO A 484 -12.15 -13.15 13.09
N LEU A 485 -12.39 -12.75 11.84
CA LEU A 485 -11.30 -12.54 10.87
C LEU A 485 -10.35 -11.37 11.23
N VAL A 486 -10.79 -10.46 12.11
CA VAL A 486 -9.94 -9.38 12.64
C VAL A 486 -8.75 -9.90 13.46
N GLU A 487 -8.86 -11.10 14.02
CA GLU A 487 -7.82 -11.74 14.84
C GLU A 487 -6.62 -12.26 14.02
N PHE A 488 -6.71 -12.25 12.68
CA PHE A 488 -5.64 -12.74 11.81
C PHE A 488 -4.82 -11.55 11.28
N GLU A 489 -3.58 -11.45 11.75
CA GLU A 489 -2.65 -10.41 11.34
C GLU A 489 -2.05 -10.67 9.95
N TYR A 490 -1.95 -9.63 9.13
CA TYR A 490 -1.13 -9.65 7.93
C TYR A 490 0.32 -9.96 8.33
N LYS A 491 0.98 -10.87 7.61
CA LYS A 491 2.31 -11.46 7.94
C LYS A 491 2.32 -12.59 8.97
N ALA A 492 1.18 -13.17 9.33
CA ALA A 492 1.16 -14.40 10.14
C ALA A 492 2.01 -15.52 9.48
N GLN A 493 2.99 -16.06 10.20
CA GLN A 493 3.86 -17.15 9.73
C GLN A 493 3.88 -18.32 10.71
N GLY A 494 2.85 -19.18 10.61
CA GLY A 494 2.70 -20.39 11.42
C GLY A 494 2.04 -20.15 12.78
N MET A 495 1.20 -19.11 12.89
CA MET A 495 0.45 -18.76 14.12
C MET A 495 -0.54 -19.87 14.46
N LYS A 496 -0.54 -20.37 15.71
CA LYS A 496 -1.52 -21.38 16.16
C LYS A 496 -2.89 -20.73 16.40
N ILE A 497 -3.93 -21.26 15.76
CA ILE A 497 -5.29 -20.72 15.82
C ILE A 497 -6.28 -21.60 16.59
N ILE A 498 -5.94 -22.86 16.82
CA ILE A 498 -6.73 -23.81 17.63
C ILE A 498 -5.81 -24.69 18.47
N LYS A 499 -6.22 -24.99 19.70
CA LYS A 499 -5.57 -26.02 20.53
C LYS A 499 -6.18 -27.38 20.17
N LEU A 500 -5.41 -28.20 19.47
CA LEU A 500 -5.78 -29.58 19.13
C LEU A 500 -5.53 -30.53 20.32
N MET A 501 -6.35 -31.57 20.41
CA MET A 501 -6.10 -32.69 21.32
C MET A 501 -5.11 -33.68 20.67
N GLU A 502 -4.63 -34.65 21.45
CA GLU A 502 -3.86 -35.77 20.90
C GLU A 502 -4.67 -36.50 19.83
N ASP A 503 -4.01 -36.87 18.74
CA ASP A 503 -4.63 -37.46 17.54
C ASP A 503 -5.81 -36.65 16.97
N ASP A 504 -5.81 -35.33 17.10
CA ASP A 504 -6.77 -34.45 16.40
C ASP A 504 -6.06 -33.60 15.34
N GLU A 505 -6.81 -33.25 14.31
CA GLU A 505 -6.34 -32.38 13.23
C GLU A 505 -7.49 -31.56 12.66
N VAL A 506 -7.20 -30.38 12.12
CA VAL A 506 -8.17 -29.60 11.37
C VAL A 506 -8.42 -30.31 10.04
N VAL A 507 -9.69 -30.56 9.70
CA VAL A 507 -10.09 -31.28 8.47
C VAL A 507 -10.81 -30.38 7.47
N GLY A 508 -11.33 -29.23 7.92
CA GLY A 508 -12.02 -28.31 7.05
C GLY A 508 -12.16 -26.93 7.67
N ILE A 509 -12.26 -25.94 6.79
CA ILE A 509 -12.56 -24.56 7.14
C ILE A 509 -13.78 -24.08 6.35
N ALA A 510 -14.50 -23.12 6.89
CA ALA A 510 -15.58 -22.45 6.20
C ALA A 510 -15.65 -20.97 6.62
N GLN A 511 -16.17 -20.12 5.74
CA GLN A 511 -16.50 -18.72 6.05
C GLN A 511 -18.02 -18.57 6.04
N SER A 512 -18.56 -17.90 7.06
CA SER A 512 -20.02 -17.76 7.19
C SER A 512 -20.44 -16.60 8.08
N LEU A 513 -21.57 -15.99 7.71
CA LEU A 513 -22.36 -15.08 8.54
C LEU A 513 -23.10 -15.86 9.64
N ASP A 514 -23.41 -15.18 10.74
CA ASP A 514 -24.20 -15.74 11.85
C ASP A 514 -25.65 -16.11 11.44
N LYS A 515 -26.11 -15.90 10.20
CA LYS A 515 -27.49 -16.25 9.76
C LYS A 515 -27.59 -17.63 9.11
N SER A 516 -26.48 -18.28 8.75
CA SER A 516 -26.49 -19.56 8.05
C SER A 516 -26.47 -20.76 8.99
N ASP A 517 -26.82 -21.92 8.43
CA ASP A 517 -26.58 -23.21 9.06
C ASP A 517 -25.23 -23.78 8.65
N ILE A 518 -24.68 -24.65 9.49
CA ILE A 518 -23.48 -25.42 9.19
C ILE A 518 -23.80 -26.90 9.19
N LEU A 519 -23.26 -27.58 8.18
CA LEU A 519 -23.22 -29.03 8.08
C LEU A 519 -21.85 -29.50 8.55
N MET A 520 -21.83 -30.44 9.48
CA MET A 520 -20.65 -31.23 9.81
C MET A 520 -20.94 -32.68 9.49
N PHE A 521 -20.03 -33.34 8.79
CA PHE A 521 -20.26 -34.71 8.32
C PHE A 521 -19.05 -35.61 8.49
N THR A 522 -19.30 -36.89 8.78
CA THR A 522 -18.27 -37.91 9.03
C THR A 522 -18.04 -38.80 7.81
N ARG A 523 -16.91 -39.53 7.82
CA ARG A 523 -16.56 -40.48 6.76
C ARG A 523 -17.54 -41.65 6.67
N ARG A 524 -18.17 -42.06 7.78
CA ARG A 524 -19.27 -43.04 7.78
C ARG A 524 -20.65 -42.42 7.47
N GLY A 525 -20.69 -41.17 7.02
CA GLY A 525 -21.89 -40.54 6.49
C GLY A 525 -22.88 -40.04 7.54
N LYS A 526 -22.44 -39.79 8.78
CA LYS A 526 -23.26 -39.09 9.79
C LYS A 526 -23.18 -37.60 9.53
N VAL A 527 -24.33 -36.92 9.51
CA VAL A 527 -24.42 -35.48 9.25
C VAL A 527 -25.18 -34.77 10.36
N ALA A 528 -24.59 -33.72 10.92
CA ALA A 528 -25.23 -32.80 11.84
C ALA A 528 -25.45 -31.45 11.16
N ARG A 529 -26.64 -30.86 11.36
CA ARG A 529 -27.01 -29.52 10.92
C ARG A 529 -27.42 -28.70 12.12
N PHE A 530 -26.79 -27.54 12.31
CA PHE A 530 -27.09 -26.60 13.39
C PHE A 530 -26.75 -25.18 12.97
N SER A 531 -27.29 -24.18 13.67
CA SER A 531 -27.03 -22.78 13.34
C SER A 531 -25.61 -22.36 13.69
N VAL A 532 -24.96 -21.58 12.84
CA VAL A 532 -23.63 -20.98 13.13
C VAL A 532 -23.64 -20.14 14.41
N ARG A 533 -24.80 -19.62 14.83
CA ARG A 533 -24.99 -18.86 16.08
C ARG A 533 -24.69 -19.68 17.33
N GLU A 534 -24.90 -20.99 17.29
CA GLU A 534 -24.65 -21.86 18.44
C GLU A 534 -23.16 -22.02 18.76
N ILE A 535 -22.30 -21.68 17.81
CA ILE A 535 -20.85 -21.70 17.98
C ILE A 535 -20.45 -20.35 18.60
N PRO A 536 -19.86 -20.32 19.80
CA PRO A 536 -19.39 -19.06 20.37
C PRO A 536 -18.16 -18.55 19.59
N PRO A 537 -18.04 -17.24 19.34
CA PRO A 537 -16.79 -16.67 18.84
C PRO A 537 -15.70 -16.82 19.91
N ALA A 538 -14.52 -17.24 19.49
CA ALA A 538 -13.39 -17.51 20.37
C ALA A 538 -12.09 -16.96 19.77
N THR A 539 -11.17 -16.55 20.65
CA THR A 539 -9.84 -16.07 20.26
C THR A 539 -8.97 -17.21 19.71
N PRO A 540 -7.96 -16.91 18.87
CA PRO A 540 -6.95 -17.88 18.44
C PRO A 540 -6.31 -18.63 19.62
N GLY A 541 -5.95 -19.91 19.41
CA GLY A 541 -5.20 -20.71 20.39
C GLY A 541 -6.04 -21.40 21.49
N THR A 542 -7.32 -21.05 21.66
CA THR A 542 -8.25 -21.81 22.53
C THR A 542 -8.76 -23.11 21.89
N LYS A 543 -9.36 -24.00 22.69
CA LYS A 543 -10.04 -25.21 22.20
C LYS A 543 -11.37 -24.86 21.53
N GLY A 544 -11.80 -25.66 20.55
CA GLY A 544 -13.15 -25.58 19.98
C GLY A 544 -14.24 -26.13 20.91
N SER A 545 -15.49 -25.96 20.49
CA SER A 545 -16.68 -26.55 21.13
C SER A 545 -17.10 -27.83 20.41
N GLN A 546 -17.83 -28.75 21.05
CA GLN A 546 -18.32 -29.95 20.35
C GLN A 546 -19.36 -29.56 19.29
N GLY A 547 -19.10 -29.92 18.03
CA GLY A 547 -20.00 -29.71 16.90
C GLY A 547 -20.79 -30.96 16.52
N ILE A 548 -20.12 -32.11 16.38
CA ILE A 548 -20.73 -33.42 16.13
C ILE A 548 -20.08 -34.48 17.01
N LYS A 549 -20.86 -35.42 17.55
CA LYS A 549 -20.31 -36.58 18.28
C LYS A 549 -19.86 -37.62 17.25
N VAL A 550 -18.57 -37.89 17.24
CA VAL A 550 -17.93 -38.88 16.37
C VAL A 550 -17.93 -40.23 17.09
N GLU A 551 -18.26 -41.30 16.37
CA GLU A 551 -18.21 -42.67 16.89
C GLU A 551 -16.78 -43.23 16.80
N GLU A 552 -16.50 -44.32 17.51
CA GLU A 552 -15.19 -44.99 17.43
C GLU A 552 -14.87 -45.40 15.98
N GLU A 553 -13.61 -45.20 15.58
CA GLU A 553 -13.11 -45.46 14.21
C GLU A 553 -13.82 -44.69 13.08
N ASP A 554 -14.56 -43.63 13.43
CA ASP A 554 -15.06 -42.63 12.48
C ASP A 554 -14.29 -41.32 12.66
N GLY A 555 -14.50 -40.38 11.74
CA GLY A 555 -13.88 -39.07 11.79
C GLY A 555 -14.68 -38.09 10.96
N VAL A 556 -14.68 -36.82 11.37
CA VAL A 556 -15.22 -35.75 10.53
C VAL A 556 -14.45 -35.71 9.21
N ALA A 557 -15.17 -35.79 8.10
CA ALA A 557 -14.63 -35.67 6.75
C ALA A 557 -14.58 -34.20 6.30
N GLY A 558 -15.52 -33.38 6.75
CA GLY A 558 -15.56 -31.97 6.39
C GLY A 558 -16.73 -31.20 6.99
N THR A 559 -16.84 -29.96 6.54
CA THR A 559 -17.91 -29.05 6.90
C THR A 559 -18.29 -28.16 5.72
N ARG A 560 -19.57 -27.80 5.61
CA ARG A 560 -20.11 -26.91 4.57
C ARG A 560 -21.14 -25.96 5.17
N ILE A 561 -21.23 -24.75 4.62
CA ILE A 561 -22.29 -23.79 4.97
C ILE A 561 -23.51 -24.10 4.14
N LEU A 562 -24.66 -24.19 4.79
CA LEU A 562 -25.95 -24.36 4.15
C LEU A 562 -26.75 -23.06 4.31
N ARG A 563 -27.20 -22.51 3.19
CA ARG A 563 -28.03 -21.30 3.12
C ARG A 563 -29.43 -21.68 2.67
N ASP A 564 -29.81 -21.31 1.46
CA ASP A 564 -31.10 -21.53 0.83
C ASP A 564 -31.10 -22.74 -0.12
N GLU A 565 -29.97 -23.45 -0.27
CA GLU A 565 -29.87 -24.55 -1.22
C GLU A 565 -30.88 -25.68 -0.91
N PRO A 566 -31.80 -26.02 -1.84
CA PRO A 566 -32.82 -27.05 -1.64
C PRO A 566 -32.27 -28.47 -1.54
N PHE A 567 -31.10 -28.74 -2.13
CA PHE A 567 -30.53 -30.08 -2.23
C PHE A 567 -29.15 -30.18 -1.59
N LEU A 568 -28.78 -31.41 -1.23
CA LEU A 568 -27.43 -31.77 -0.85
C LEU A 568 -26.95 -32.90 -1.77
N LEU A 569 -25.81 -32.69 -2.43
CA LEU A 569 -25.12 -33.68 -3.23
C LEU A 569 -24.23 -34.52 -2.31
N VAL A 570 -24.58 -35.80 -2.17
CA VAL A 570 -23.81 -36.80 -1.43
C VAL A 570 -22.79 -37.41 -2.38
N VAL A 571 -21.51 -37.38 -2.02
CA VAL A 571 -20.43 -37.92 -2.86
C VAL A 571 -19.63 -38.98 -2.12
N THR A 572 -19.36 -40.11 -2.78
CA THR A 572 -18.55 -41.21 -2.26
C THR A 572 -17.16 -41.26 -2.89
N PRO A 573 -16.15 -41.86 -2.22
CA PRO A 573 -14.78 -41.96 -2.75
C PRO A 573 -14.67 -42.69 -4.10
N ASP A 574 -15.54 -43.67 -4.37
CA ASP A 574 -15.57 -44.45 -5.61
C ASP A 574 -16.33 -43.75 -6.76
N GLY A 575 -16.60 -42.45 -6.62
CA GLY A 575 -17.19 -41.62 -7.68
C GLY A 575 -18.68 -41.84 -7.88
N LYS A 576 -19.41 -42.27 -6.84
CA LYS A 576 -20.87 -42.33 -6.86
C LYS A 576 -21.47 -41.08 -6.21
N VAL A 577 -22.63 -40.70 -6.71
CA VAL A 577 -23.36 -39.50 -6.29
C VAL A 577 -24.86 -39.76 -6.16
N LYS A 578 -25.51 -38.97 -5.31
CA LYS A 578 -26.96 -38.81 -5.27
C LYS A 578 -27.31 -37.44 -4.70
N ARG A 579 -28.49 -36.91 -5.02
CA ARG A 579 -29.03 -35.72 -4.36
C ARG A 579 -30.12 -36.10 -3.38
N ILE A 580 -30.14 -35.44 -2.23
CA ILE A 580 -31.18 -35.53 -1.21
C ILE A 580 -31.73 -34.13 -0.93
N TYR A 581 -32.95 -34.03 -0.42
CA TYR A 581 -33.49 -32.75 0.04
C TYR A 581 -32.81 -32.29 1.33
N GLN A 582 -32.49 -30.99 1.46
CA GLN A 582 -31.86 -30.46 2.68
C GLN A 582 -32.74 -30.68 3.92
N GLN A 583 -34.07 -30.73 3.76
CA GLN A 583 -35.05 -30.95 4.84
C GLN A 583 -34.92 -32.35 5.45
N GLU A 584 -34.33 -33.31 4.74
CA GLU A 584 -34.03 -34.62 5.31
C GLU A 584 -32.97 -34.56 6.42
N ILE A 585 -32.20 -33.47 6.48
CA ILE A 585 -31.27 -33.17 7.56
C ILE A 585 -31.87 -32.04 8.40
N GLY A 586 -32.64 -32.41 9.42
CA GLY A 586 -33.26 -31.45 10.32
C GLY A 586 -32.24 -30.67 11.15
N VAL A 587 -32.52 -29.38 11.38
CA VAL A 587 -31.75 -28.53 12.31
C VAL A 587 -31.89 -29.08 13.73
N ARG A 588 -30.77 -29.28 14.40
CA ARG A 588 -30.69 -29.70 15.81
C ARG A 588 -29.65 -28.85 16.55
N ASN A 589 -29.56 -29.01 17.87
CA ASN A 589 -28.46 -28.44 18.64
C ASN A 589 -27.11 -29.08 18.23
N ARG A 590 -26.02 -28.34 18.40
CA ARG A 590 -24.65 -28.87 18.26
C ARG A 590 -24.37 -30.03 19.23
N GLY A 591 -23.41 -30.89 18.87
CA GLY A 591 -22.98 -32.03 19.69
C GLY A 591 -23.89 -33.26 19.60
N VAL A 592 -24.67 -33.38 18.53
CA VAL A 592 -25.48 -34.58 18.21
C VAL A 592 -24.66 -35.63 17.45
N LYS A 593 -25.14 -36.88 17.40
CA LYS A 593 -24.52 -37.96 16.59
C LYS A 593 -24.73 -37.80 15.08
N GLY A 594 -25.63 -36.91 14.66
CA GLY A 594 -26.01 -36.74 13.26
C GLY A 594 -26.93 -37.84 12.71
N VAL A 595 -27.42 -37.63 11.49
CA VAL A 595 -28.25 -38.57 10.73
C VAL A 595 -27.46 -39.21 9.60
N SER A 596 -27.73 -40.47 9.26
CA SER A 596 -27.07 -41.14 8.13
C SER A 596 -27.59 -40.61 6.80
N VAL A 597 -26.68 -40.41 5.85
CA VAL A 597 -26.99 -40.05 4.45
C VAL A 597 -26.49 -41.09 3.44
N LEU A 598 -25.91 -42.20 3.89
CA LEU A 598 -25.44 -43.29 3.03
C LEU A 598 -26.44 -44.44 2.98
N GLY A 599 -26.50 -45.13 1.84
CA GLY A 599 -27.44 -46.24 1.63
C GLY A 599 -26.93 -47.58 2.18
N SER A 600 -25.62 -47.68 2.44
CA SER A 600 -24.99 -48.87 3.00
C SER A 600 -23.92 -48.51 4.03
N ALA A 601 -23.77 -49.32 5.07
CA ALA A 601 -22.71 -49.16 6.08
C ALA A 601 -21.29 -49.39 5.52
N ARG A 602 -21.18 -49.98 4.32
CA ARG A 602 -19.90 -50.16 3.61
C ARG A 602 -19.49 -48.92 2.83
N GLU A 603 -20.43 -48.05 2.47
CA GLU A 603 -20.12 -46.80 1.77
C GLU A 603 -19.38 -45.84 2.70
N ARG A 604 -18.64 -44.92 2.10
CA ARG A 604 -17.99 -43.80 2.80
C ARG A 604 -18.39 -42.51 2.11
N LEU A 605 -18.35 -41.42 2.87
CA LEU A 605 -18.62 -40.07 2.42
C LEU A 605 -17.30 -39.33 2.23
N VAL A 606 -17.11 -38.71 1.06
CA VAL A 606 -15.99 -37.78 0.85
C VAL A 606 -16.41 -36.33 1.04
N ASP A 607 -17.58 -35.95 0.53
CA ASP A 607 -18.11 -34.59 0.67
C ASP A 607 -19.65 -34.59 0.62
N LEU A 608 -20.23 -33.52 1.14
CA LEU A 608 -21.66 -33.25 1.14
C LEU A 608 -21.90 -31.82 0.71
N ILE A 609 -22.21 -31.61 -0.55
CA ILE A 609 -22.16 -30.30 -1.19
C ILE A 609 -23.58 -29.70 -1.30
N PRO A 610 -23.86 -28.54 -0.70
CA PRO A 610 -25.09 -27.79 -0.95
C PRO A 610 -25.28 -27.48 -2.43
N LEU A 611 -26.47 -27.76 -2.96
CA LEU A 611 -26.78 -27.70 -4.39
C LEU A 611 -28.12 -27.00 -4.61
N LYS A 612 -28.11 -25.93 -5.39
CA LYS A 612 -29.32 -25.22 -5.84
C LYS A 612 -29.77 -25.73 -7.20
N GLU A 613 -29.19 -25.20 -8.26
CA GLU A 613 -29.48 -25.64 -9.63
C GLU A 613 -28.25 -26.26 -10.30
N LYS A 614 -27.11 -25.57 -10.24
CA LYS A 614 -25.85 -25.99 -10.87
C LYS A 614 -24.70 -25.79 -9.91
N VAL A 615 -23.66 -26.61 -10.06
CA VAL A 615 -22.41 -26.48 -9.33
C VAL A 615 -21.24 -26.90 -10.21
N GLU A 616 -20.18 -26.09 -10.23
CA GLU A 616 -18.90 -26.45 -10.85
C GLU A 616 -17.98 -27.05 -9.80
N LEU A 617 -17.53 -28.28 -10.05
CA LEU A 617 -16.67 -29.03 -9.15
C LEU A 617 -15.31 -29.25 -9.80
N LEU A 618 -14.25 -28.96 -9.05
CA LEU A 618 -12.95 -29.56 -9.29
C LEU A 618 -12.82 -30.78 -8.37
N ILE A 619 -12.74 -31.96 -8.97
CA ILE A 619 -12.54 -33.21 -8.26
C ILE A 619 -11.06 -33.56 -8.32
N THR A 620 -10.45 -33.89 -7.19
CA THR A 620 -9.07 -34.35 -7.11
C THR A 620 -9.00 -35.72 -6.46
N THR A 621 -8.25 -36.63 -7.07
CA THR A 621 -8.10 -38.01 -6.61
C THR A 621 -6.85 -38.18 -5.74
N LYS A 622 -6.69 -39.36 -5.11
CA LYS A 622 -5.52 -39.66 -4.29
C LYS A 622 -4.23 -39.73 -5.09
N SER A 623 -4.30 -40.10 -6.37
CA SER A 623 -3.15 -40.09 -7.27
C SER A 623 -2.69 -38.69 -7.69
N GLY A 624 -3.43 -37.64 -7.32
CA GLY A 624 -3.13 -36.25 -7.69
C GLY A 624 -3.75 -35.81 -9.02
N LYS A 625 -4.52 -36.67 -9.69
CA LYS A 625 -5.30 -36.29 -10.88
C LYS A 625 -6.43 -35.35 -10.49
N ALA A 626 -6.65 -34.31 -11.28
CA ALA A 626 -7.72 -33.36 -11.07
C ALA A 626 -8.51 -33.16 -12.36
N PHE A 627 -9.83 -33.12 -12.27
CA PHE A 627 -10.72 -32.88 -13.40
C PHE A 627 -11.93 -32.05 -12.99
N TYR A 628 -12.47 -31.29 -13.95
CA TYR A 628 -13.66 -30.46 -13.74
C TYR A 628 -14.91 -31.21 -14.16
N ASP A 629 -15.98 -31.11 -13.37
CA ASP A 629 -17.32 -31.52 -13.77
C ASP A 629 -18.33 -30.44 -13.39
N ARG A 630 -19.22 -30.11 -14.31
CA ARG A 630 -20.34 -29.20 -14.08
C ARG A 630 -21.58 -30.04 -13.88
N ILE A 631 -22.12 -30.03 -12.67
CA ILE A 631 -23.29 -30.80 -12.29
C ILE A 631 -24.50 -29.89 -12.26
N THR A 632 -25.56 -30.24 -12.99
CA THR A 632 -26.91 -29.71 -12.77
C THR A 632 -27.64 -30.65 -11.81
N ALA A 633 -28.51 -30.10 -10.95
CA ALA A 633 -29.30 -30.90 -10.03
C ALA A 633 -30.04 -32.02 -10.75
N GLU A 634 -30.61 -31.72 -11.93
CA GLU A 634 -31.32 -32.67 -12.79
C GLU A 634 -30.50 -33.88 -13.21
N ASP A 635 -29.19 -33.70 -13.43
CA ASP A 635 -28.25 -34.76 -13.82
C ASP A 635 -28.06 -35.81 -12.73
N ILE A 636 -28.38 -35.46 -11.48
CA ILE A 636 -28.14 -36.29 -10.30
C ILE A 636 -29.46 -36.98 -9.89
N PRO A 637 -29.44 -38.29 -9.62
CA PRO A 637 -30.64 -38.98 -9.16
C PRO A 637 -31.07 -38.45 -7.78
N LEU A 638 -32.33 -37.98 -7.71
CA LEU A 638 -32.98 -37.69 -6.44
C LEU A 638 -33.27 -38.99 -5.71
N SER A 639 -32.86 -39.06 -4.44
CA SER A 639 -33.07 -40.23 -3.60
C SER A 639 -33.38 -39.82 -2.17
N LYS A 640 -33.88 -40.77 -1.37
CA LYS A 640 -33.95 -40.59 0.08
C LYS A 640 -32.55 -40.72 0.69
N ARG A 641 -32.36 -40.24 1.93
CA ARG A 641 -31.11 -40.43 2.69
C ARG A 641 -30.59 -41.87 2.71
N SER A 642 -31.48 -42.87 2.77
CA SER A 642 -31.13 -44.30 2.81
C SER A 642 -30.95 -44.95 1.43
N GLY A 643 -31.14 -44.22 0.32
CA GLY A 643 -30.95 -44.77 -1.02
C GLY A 643 -29.47 -44.92 -1.38
N LEU A 644 -29.16 -45.81 -2.32
CA LEU A 644 -27.80 -46.00 -2.83
C LEU A 644 -27.40 -44.88 -3.80
N ALA A 645 -26.13 -44.47 -3.76
CA ALA A 645 -25.56 -43.55 -4.73
C ALA A 645 -25.30 -44.25 -6.08
N LYS A 646 -25.41 -43.52 -7.19
CA LYS A 646 -25.16 -44.05 -8.54
C LYS A 646 -23.81 -43.55 -9.06
N LYS A 647 -23.14 -44.36 -9.87
CA LYS A 647 -21.85 -44.00 -10.48
C LYS A 647 -22.01 -42.76 -11.37
N ARG A 648 -21.12 -41.77 -11.19
CA ARG A 648 -21.03 -40.55 -12.01
C ARG A 648 -19.68 -40.42 -12.67
N TRP A 649 -18.60 -40.72 -11.94
CA TRP A 649 -17.23 -40.60 -12.45
C TRP A 649 -16.54 -41.94 -12.49
N ASP A 650 -15.98 -42.27 -13.65
CA ASP A 650 -15.09 -43.43 -13.81
C ASP A 650 -13.68 -43.03 -13.38
N LEU A 651 -13.18 -43.73 -12.37
CA LEU A 651 -11.86 -43.53 -11.79
C LEU A 651 -11.00 -44.72 -12.18
N GLU A 652 -9.69 -44.51 -12.25
CA GLU A 652 -8.74 -45.59 -12.49
C GLU A 652 -8.79 -46.64 -11.37
N GLU A 653 -8.34 -47.85 -11.69
CA GLU A 653 -8.38 -48.97 -10.76
C GLU A 653 -7.54 -48.67 -9.51
N GLY A 654 -8.20 -48.64 -8.35
CA GLY A 654 -7.57 -48.33 -7.06
C GLY A 654 -7.47 -46.84 -6.72
N ASP A 655 -7.89 -45.93 -7.60
CA ASP A 655 -7.95 -44.50 -7.31
C ASP A 655 -9.29 -44.10 -6.67
N GLU A 656 -9.25 -43.10 -5.81
CA GLU A 656 -10.41 -42.63 -5.06
C GLU A 656 -10.44 -41.10 -5.04
N ILE A 657 -11.64 -40.52 -5.03
CA ILE A 657 -11.82 -39.10 -4.81
C ILE A 657 -11.26 -38.73 -3.44
N HIS A 658 -10.34 -37.79 -3.43
CA HIS A 658 -9.67 -37.28 -2.23
C HIS A 658 -10.31 -35.97 -1.74
N LYS A 659 -10.51 -35.02 -2.65
CA LYS A 659 -11.03 -33.68 -2.32
C LYS A 659 -11.92 -33.16 -3.44
N ILE A 660 -12.95 -32.39 -3.06
CA ILE A 660 -13.82 -31.69 -4.00
C ILE A 660 -13.82 -30.20 -3.66
N VAL A 661 -13.40 -29.40 -4.63
CA VAL A 661 -13.42 -27.94 -4.53
C VAL A 661 -14.61 -27.44 -5.33
N VAL A 662 -15.51 -26.72 -4.66
CA VAL A 662 -16.61 -26.03 -5.32
C VAL A 662 -16.06 -24.72 -5.87
N LYS A 663 -16.10 -24.53 -7.18
CA LYS A 663 -15.71 -23.27 -7.80
C LYS A 663 -16.83 -22.26 -7.54
N SER A 664 -16.53 -21.21 -6.80
CA SER A 664 -17.48 -20.11 -6.61
C SER A 664 -17.63 -19.38 -7.94
N GLU A 665 -18.85 -19.30 -8.47
CA GLU A 665 -19.21 -18.17 -9.35
C GLU A 665 -18.92 -16.89 -8.54
N GLY A 666 -18.28 -15.90 -9.17
CA GLY A 666 -17.98 -14.64 -8.50
C GLY A 666 -19.23 -14.12 -7.80
N TYR A 667 -19.14 -13.80 -6.51
CA TYR A 667 -20.22 -13.12 -5.81
C TYR A 667 -20.29 -11.68 -6.33
N GLY A 668 -20.85 -11.52 -7.52
CA GLY A 668 -21.36 -10.26 -8.04
C GLY A 668 -22.88 -10.26 -7.85
N ASP A 669 -23.35 -9.24 -7.14
CA ASP A 669 -24.71 -8.69 -7.25
C ASP A 669 -25.89 -9.67 -7.22
N GLU A 670 -26.28 -10.09 -6.02
CA GLU A 670 -27.70 -10.09 -5.68
C GLU A 670 -27.90 -9.18 -4.47
N GLU A 671 -28.19 -7.92 -4.78
CA GLU A 671 -28.88 -7.00 -3.88
C GLU A 671 -30.06 -7.73 -3.24
N ASP A 672 -30.13 -7.64 -1.91
CA ASP A 672 -31.30 -7.94 -1.09
C ASP A 672 -32.43 -6.96 -1.49
N LYS A 673 -33.03 -7.19 -2.67
CA LYS A 673 -34.26 -6.54 -3.10
C LYS A 673 -35.43 -7.24 -2.43
N GLY A 674 -35.81 -6.70 -1.28
CA GLY A 674 -37.19 -6.65 -0.83
C GLY A 674 -37.66 -7.81 0.04
N ALA A 675 -37.82 -7.51 1.34
CA ALA A 675 -39.03 -7.83 2.10
C ALA A 675 -39.06 -6.94 3.36
N ASP A 676 -39.92 -5.92 3.30
CA ASP A 676 -40.48 -5.06 4.38
C ASP A 676 -39.60 -4.57 5.55
#